data_AF-A0A2D6JYR4-F1
#
_entry.id   AF-A0A2D6JYR4-F1
#
_cell.length_a   1.000
_cell.length_b   1.000
_cell.length_c   1.000
_cell.angle_alpha   90.00
_cell.angle_beta   90.00
_cell.angle_gamma   90.00
#
_symmetry.space_group_name_H-M   'P 1'
#
loop_
_entity.id
_entity.type
_entity.pdbx_description
1 polymer ?
#
loop_
_entity_poly.entity_id
_entity_poly.type
_entity_poly.pdbx_seq_one_letter_code
_entity_poly.pdbx_strand_id
1 'polypeptide(L)'
;MFEIVTGLFSSQLLEWIFILLPSRFARFRTYPGVIERMEIGASNLVATGLLVLLFLAVYTLTPVKARVRLFKVCLGLLAVLPTMVRLAVEYAYDTPLALVCFVVDLGILFFIFLEIGKRLLPGAKWPLSVTMGMAVASFVGAVLLLVQVNSFYGAPTPLFSLIVLAYVLYRIWCFEPKPLPPFDWKVWGIALIIVFPMLPMLFSPGVSDADITSQSELMGFLFQGKTYVLIESGVPGEWFSIRYPIGMAALGWVSSHLMDIWASEVLSLFWIATFILLIQILLMMAKRLELNRFVVLLLVINPGFLGPRGFAGGQVQEMLAFVMGVSMLVLLLDKHFNLAALAFVVSLVLQPTVAPPFLLVLAVWGLISLWNRSFEWKASWPGWAVLFSGFAYTASLAAGKSLKTSEASQAVIDLTADFFVNNSWRLFNTETFGLGFLVLALPLYYYVKREHRPVTVLLLAWLAGTMINAGIWEYYGWFNYAGVWVIAAALAHKLLTHYRPRLEHFARAGWVVCWAFMLAPGISLYPVSVYSTHTDIRMSFYMAKNLPKDALVMNIRPPEDKAEGHEYLSWVRGVAALDTVNFRLSTNQIKWGELVSRDPYKACKARIEEIARCYTDLGVTHLLVLARPKSEAFVKQLNLPYQMKIGQTYLFKLPANSPSLILKVR
;
A
#
# COMPACT_ATOMS: atom_id res chain seq x y z
N MET A 1 26.44 -23.26 -8.86
CA MET A 1 25.80 -24.59 -8.71
C MET A 1 24.35 -24.46 -8.25
N PHE A 2 24.04 -23.74 -7.16
CA PHE A 2 22.65 -23.47 -6.73
C PHE A 2 21.82 -22.76 -7.80
N GLU A 3 22.32 -21.67 -8.40
CA GLU A 3 21.66 -20.95 -9.50
C GLU A 3 21.40 -21.80 -10.75
N ILE A 4 22.32 -22.72 -11.07
CA ILE A 4 22.22 -23.62 -12.23
C ILE A 4 21.13 -24.67 -11.99
N VAL A 5 21.07 -25.23 -10.77
CA VAL A 5 20.06 -26.22 -10.39
C VAL A 5 18.67 -25.56 -10.27
N THR A 6 18.56 -24.37 -9.68
CA THR A 6 17.28 -23.65 -9.61
C THR A 6 16.80 -23.22 -10.99
N GLY A 7 17.70 -22.79 -11.88
CA GLY A 7 17.37 -22.35 -13.24
C GLY A 7 16.88 -23.47 -14.17
N LEU A 8 17.46 -24.67 -14.05
CA LEU A 8 17.05 -25.86 -14.84
C LEU A 8 15.69 -26.42 -14.39
N PHE A 9 15.42 -26.43 -13.09
CA PHE A 9 14.13 -26.89 -12.56
C PHE A 9 13.01 -25.85 -12.77
N SER A 10 13.31 -24.55 -12.71
CA SER A 10 12.31 -23.49 -12.90
C SER A 10 11.78 -23.45 -14.34
N SER A 11 12.66 -23.62 -15.34
CA SER A 11 12.26 -23.56 -16.76
C SER A 11 11.33 -24.71 -17.16
N GLN A 12 11.59 -25.93 -16.68
CA GLN A 12 10.69 -27.06 -16.87
C GLN A 12 9.36 -26.84 -16.14
N LEU A 13 9.38 -26.43 -14.86
CA LEU A 13 8.16 -26.17 -14.08
C LEU A 13 7.26 -25.12 -14.76
N LEU A 14 7.85 -24.07 -15.34
CA LEU A 14 7.14 -23.07 -16.14
C LEU A 14 6.44 -23.66 -17.35
N GLU A 15 7.11 -24.51 -18.13
CA GLU A 15 6.49 -25.21 -19.26
C GLU A 15 5.28 -26.03 -18.82
N TRP A 16 5.39 -26.77 -17.71
CA TRP A 16 4.28 -27.53 -17.14
C TRP A 16 3.11 -26.63 -16.71
N ILE A 17 3.38 -25.51 -16.03
CA ILE A 17 2.37 -24.53 -15.64
C ILE A 17 1.69 -23.92 -16.89
N PHE A 18 2.45 -23.66 -17.94
CA PHE A 18 1.95 -23.10 -19.20
C PHE A 18 1.09 -24.05 -20.03
N ILE A 19 1.29 -25.36 -19.90
CA ILE A 19 0.46 -26.40 -20.52
C ILE A 19 -0.89 -26.53 -19.77
N LEU A 20 -0.89 -26.29 -18.45
CA LEU A 20 -2.07 -26.43 -17.59
C LEU A 20 -2.94 -25.16 -17.49
N LEU A 21 -2.45 -24.00 -17.95
CA LEU A 21 -3.20 -22.74 -17.94
C LEU A 21 -4.32 -22.74 -19.01
N PRO A 22 -5.58 -22.44 -18.65
CA PRO A 22 -6.68 -22.32 -19.61
C PRO A 22 -6.34 -21.36 -20.76
N SER A 23 -6.83 -21.62 -21.98
CA SER A 23 -6.54 -20.84 -23.20
C SER A 23 -6.80 -19.33 -23.09
N ARG A 24 -7.72 -18.91 -22.19
CA ARG A 24 -7.96 -17.50 -21.85
C ARG A 24 -6.74 -16.79 -21.23
N PHE A 25 -5.79 -17.54 -20.67
CA PHE A 25 -4.56 -17.00 -20.08
C PHE A 25 -3.40 -16.86 -21.08
N ALA A 26 -3.51 -17.38 -22.30
CA ALA A 26 -2.48 -17.23 -23.33
C ALA A 26 -2.21 -15.75 -23.68
N ARG A 27 -3.22 -14.87 -23.54
CA ARG A 27 -3.07 -13.41 -23.68
C ARG A 27 -2.18 -12.78 -22.60
N PHE A 28 -1.98 -13.42 -21.45
CA PHE A 28 -1.06 -12.90 -20.42
C PHE A 28 0.40 -13.17 -20.73
N ARG A 29 0.72 -14.13 -21.63
CA ARG A 29 2.10 -14.35 -22.09
C ARG A 29 2.68 -13.14 -22.83
N THR A 30 1.83 -12.30 -23.40
CA THR A 30 2.27 -11.08 -24.08
C THR A 30 2.52 -9.92 -23.13
N TYR A 31 2.24 -10.06 -21.82
CA TYR A 31 2.55 -9.04 -20.82
C TYR A 31 3.98 -9.28 -20.28
N PRO A 32 4.93 -8.36 -20.56
CA PRO A 32 6.35 -8.61 -20.33
C PRO A 32 6.74 -8.80 -18.85
N GLY A 33 5.91 -8.36 -17.90
CA GLY A 33 6.14 -8.57 -16.46
C GLY A 33 5.61 -9.90 -15.92
N VAL A 34 4.78 -10.64 -16.67
CA VAL A 34 4.16 -11.88 -16.15
C VAL A 34 5.15 -13.05 -16.18
N ILE A 35 5.95 -13.16 -17.23
CA ILE A 35 6.95 -14.24 -17.37
C ILE A 35 8.04 -14.08 -16.32
N GLU A 36 8.63 -12.88 -16.19
CA GLU A 36 9.63 -12.55 -15.15
C GLU A 36 9.12 -12.91 -13.74
N ARG A 37 7.84 -12.58 -13.43
CA ARG A 37 7.23 -12.92 -12.13
C ARG A 37 7.00 -14.41 -11.93
N MET A 38 6.64 -15.15 -12.98
CA MET A 38 6.45 -16.60 -12.89
C MET A 38 7.80 -17.32 -12.75
N GLU A 39 8.87 -16.85 -13.38
CA GLU A 39 10.24 -17.34 -13.21
C GLU A 39 10.76 -17.12 -11.79
N ILE A 40 10.57 -15.91 -11.27
CA ILE A 40 10.86 -15.59 -9.87
C ILE A 40 9.99 -16.47 -8.96
N GLY A 41 8.70 -16.61 -9.24
CA GLY A 41 7.79 -17.47 -8.46
C GLY A 41 8.25 -18.93 -8.40
N ALA A 42 8.59 -19.53 -9.55
CA ALA A 42 9.05 -20.91 -9.64
C ALA A 42 10.38 -21.13 -8.89
N SER A 43 11.36 -20.26 -9.10
CA SER A 43 12.65 -20.34 -8.40
C SER A 43 12.50 -20.17 -6.89
N ASN A 44 11.61 -19.28 -6.44
CA ASN A 44 11.30 -19.07 -5.03
C ASN A 44 10.61 -20.26 -4.37
N LEU A 45 9.69 -20.94 -5.07
CA LEU A 45 9.07 -22.16 -4.57
C LEU A 45 10.11 -23.26 -4.32
N VAL A 46 11.05 -23.44 -5.26
CA VAL A 46 12.14 -24.41 -5.12
C VAL A 46 13.05 -24.04 -3.94
N ALA A 47 13.52 -22.79 -3.88
CA ALA A 47 14.41 -22.34 -2.81
C ALA A 47 13.76 -22.43 -1.43
N THR A 48 12.50 -22.01 -1.31
CA THR A 48 11.73 -22.11 -0.06
C THR A 48 11.52 -23.57 0.33
N GLY A 49 11.16 -24.44 -0.62
CA GLY A 49 11.01 -25.88 -0.38
C GLY A 49 12.30 -26.51 0.13
N LEU A 50 13.45 -26.18 -0.47
CA LEU A 50 14.76 -26.65 -0.02
C LEU A 50 15.11 -26.15 1.38
N LEU A 51 14.86 -24.89 1.71
CA LEU A 51 15.08 -24.35 3.06
C LEU A 51 14.21 -25.06 4.11
N VAL A 52 12.94 -25.31 3.79
CA VAL A 52 12.02 -26.04 4.69
C VAL A 52 12.49 -27.47 4.89
N LEU A 53 12.87 -28.19 3.82
CA LEU A 53 13.38 -29.55 3.91
C LEU A 53 14.68 -29.62 4.71
N LEU A 54 15.61 -28.68 4.49
CA LEU A 54 16.85 -28.58 5.26
C LEU A 54 16.56 -28.33 6.74
N PHE A 55 15.67 -27.38 7.05
CA PHE A 55 15.28 -27.11 8.43
C PHE A 55 14.66 -28.35 9.08
N LEU A 56 13.75 -29.04 8.40
CA LEU A 56 13.13 -30.26 8.91
C LEU A 56 14.16 -31.37 9.14
N ALA A 57 15.10 -31.57 8.21
CA ALA A 57 16.18 -32.55 8.35
C ALA A 57 17.08 -32.23 9.55
N VAL A 58 17.52 -30.98 9.71
CA VAL A 58 18.35 -30.58 10.85
C VAL A 58 17.55 -30.67 12.17
N TYR A 59 16.26 -30.31 12.16
CA TYR A 59 15.39 -30.37 13.33
C TYR A 59 15.13 -31.80 13.81
N THR A 60 14.92 -32.76 12.90
CA THR A 60 14.71 -34.17 13.24
C THR A 60 15.98 -34.82 13.79
N LEU A 61 17.14 -34.50 13.21
CA LEU A 61 18.46 -34.98 13.66
C LEU A 61 18.92 -34.35 14.99
N THR A 62 18.32 -33.24 15.40
CA THR A 62 18.72 -32.52 16.61
C THR A 62 18.03 -33.09 17.87
N PRO A 63 18.78 -33.36 18.95
CA PRO A 63 18.22 -33.82 20.23
C PRO A 63 17.15 -32.86 20.76
N VAL A 64 16.09 -33.40 21.37
CA VAL A 64 14.93 -32.61 21.87
C VAL A 64 15.37 -31.43 22.76
N LYS A 65 16.36 -31.63 23.63
CA LYS A 65 16.92 -30.59 24.51
C LYS A 65 17.58 -29.43 23.75
N ALA A 66 18.06 -29.66 22.53
CA ALA A 66 18.76 -28.67 21.70
C ALA A 66 17.86 -28.02 20.62
N ARG A 67 16.65 -28.57 20.37
CA ARG A 67 15.72 -28.07 19.34
C ARG A 67 15.31 -26.61 19.54
N VAL A 68 15.13 -26.18 20.79
CA VAL A 68 14.79 -24.78 21.11
C VAL A 68 15.94 -23.83 20.71
N ARG A 69 17.19 -24.21 21.00
CA ARG A 69 18.37 -23.42 20.63
C ARG A 69 18.54 -23.38 19.12
N LEU A 70 18.40 -24.53 18.45
CA LEU A 70 18.44 -24.61 16.99
C LEU A 70 17.36 -23.72 16.35
N PHE A 71 16.12 -23.76 16.84
CA PHE A 71 15.04 -22.93 16.34
C PHE A 71 15.38 -21.43 16.43
N LYS A 72 15.95 -20.98 17.56
CA LYS A 72 16.40 -19.59 17.72
C LYS A 72 17.50 -19.21 16.73
N VAL A 73 18.47 -20.11 16.52
CA VAL A 73 19.55 -19.91 15.53
C VAL A 73 18.97 -19.79 14.12
N CYS A 74 18.09 -20.71 13.71
CA CYS A 74 17.45 -20.65 12.40
C CYS A 74 16.62 -19.38 12.22
N LEU A 75 15.84 -18.97 13.23
CA LEU A 75 15.08 -17.73 13.17
C LEU A 75 15.98 -16.49 13.09
N GLY A 76 17.11 -16.50 13.80
CA GLY A 76 18.13 -15.45 13.70
C GLY A 76 18.76 -15.37 12.31
N LEU A 77 19.13 -16.51 11.72
CA LEU A 77 19.65 -16.56 10.35
C LEU A 77 18.63 -16.07 9.32
N LEU A 78 17.36 -16.45 9.48
CA LEU A 78 16.29 -15.94 8.63
C LEU A 78 16.15 -14.42 8.76
N ALA A 79 16.19 -13.88 9.98
CA ALA A 79 16.09 -12.43 10.21
C ALA A 79 17.25 -11.63 9.58
N VAL A 80 18.45 -12.22 9.51
CA VAL A 80 19.65 -11.59 8.91
C VAL A 80 19.66 -11.70 7.39
N LEU A 81 18.96 -12.68 6.83
CA LEU A 81 19.02 -13.01 5.40
C LEU A 81 18.69 -11.83 4.47
N PRO A 82 17.61 -11.04 4.66
CA PRO A 82 17.30 -9.94 3.75
C PRO A 82 18.42 -8.91 3.68
N THR A 83 18.99 -8.53 4.83
CA THR A 83 20.13 -7.61 4.90
C THR A 83 21.34 -8.18 4.18
N MET A 84 21.66 -9.47 4.36
CA MET A 84 22.77 -10.10 3.63
C MET A 84 22.56 -10.10 2.11
N VAL A 85 21.33 -10.39 1.66
CA VAL A 85 21.00 -10.38 0.23
C VAL A 85 21.12 -8.96 -0.34
N ARG A 86 20.64 -7.94 0.37
CA ARG A 86 20.79 -6.52 -0.05
C ARG A 86 22.24 -6.09 -0.14
N LEU A 87 23.08 -6.49 0.81
CA LEU A 87 24.52 -6.20 0.75
C LEU A 87 25.21 -6.86 -0.46
N ALA A 88 24.66 -7.97 -0.98
CA ALA A 88 25.21 -8.68 -2.12
C ALA A 88 24.63 -8.24 -3.48
N VAL A 89 23.33 -8.00 -3.57
CA VAL A 89 22.58 -7.83 -4.84
C VAL A 89 21.76 -6.54 -4.90
N GLU A 90 21.84 -5.68 -3.87
CA GLU A 90 21.11 -4.40 -3.68
C GLU A 90 19.58 -4.55 -3.56
N TYR A 91 18.94 -5.35 -4.42
CA TYR A 91 17.50 -5.57 -4.45
C TYR A 91 17.14 -7.04 -4.12
N ALA A 92 16.61 -7.28 -2.93
CA ALA A 92 16.37 -8.63 -2.43
C ALA A 92 15.18 -9.36 -3.10
N TYR A 93 14.19 -8.61 -3.60
CA TYR A 93 12.93 -9.18 -4.11
C TYR A 93 12.99 -9.68 -5.55
N ASP A 94 14.20 -9.78 -6.10
CA ASP A 94 14.46 -10.23 -7.46
C ASP A 94 15.55 -11.33 -7.47
N THR A 95 15.58 -12.09 -6.39
CA THR A 95 16.45 -13.23 -6.21
C THR A 95 15.62 -14.51 -6.05
N PRO A 96 16.22 -15.70 -6.16
CA PRO A 96 15.55 -16.95 -5.78
C PRO A 96 15.10 -17.00 -4.31
N LEU A 97 15.52 -16.04 -3.48
CA LEU A 97 15.13 -15.90 -2.08
C LEU A 97 14.14 -14.74 -1.84
N ALA A 98 13.63 -14.12 -2.90
CA ALA A 98 12.72 -12.96 -2.84
C ALA A 98 11.53 -13.15 -1.90
N LEU A 99 10.82 -14.28 -1.99
CA LEU A 99 9.68 -14.62 -1.15
C LEU A 99 10.08 -14.74 0.31
N VAL A 100 11.20 -15.40 0.59
CA VAL A 100 11.73 -15.55 1.95
C VAL A 100 12.11 -14.18 2.51
N CYS A 101 12.81 -13.36 1.72
CA CYS A 101 13.20 -12.02 2.13
C CYS A 101 11.97 -11.15 2.39
N PHE A 102 11.00 -11.15 1.48
CA PHE A 102 9.75 -10.40 1.60
C PHE A 102 8.96 -10.80 2.87
N VAL A 103 8.79 -12.10 3.13
CA VAL A 103 8.07 -12.59 4.31
C VAL A 103 8.82 -12.26 5.60
N VAL A 104 10.16 -12.35 5.60
CA VAL A 104 10.99 -11.96 6.75
C VAL A 104 10.89 -10.46 7.01
N ASP A 105 11.06 -9.62 6.00
CA ASP A 105 10.95 -8.16 6.13
C ASP A 105 9.56 -7.76 6.63
N LEU A 106 8.51 -8.37 6.09
CA LEU A 106 7.14 -8.20 6.56
C LEU A 106 7.02 -8.59 8.05
N GLY A 107 7.58 -9.74 8.43
CA GLY A 107 7.57 -10.22 9.81
C GLY A 107 8.32 -9.30 10.79
N ILE A 108 9.48 -8.79 10.41
CA ILE A 108 10.25 -7.82 11.19
C ILE A 108 9.47 -6.52 11.34
N LEU A 109 8.87 -6.02 10.25
CA LEU A 109 8.06 -4.81 10.26
C LEU A 109 6.85 -4.95 11.21
N PHE A 110 6.11 -6.05 11.10
CA PHE A 110 5.02 -6.39 12.04
C PHE A 110 5.51 -6.47 13.48
N PHE A 111 6.68 -7.08 13.72
CA PHE A 111 7.26 -7.20 15.05
C PHE A 111 7.59 -5.84 15.68
N ILE A 112 8.22 -4.93 14.93
CA ILE A 112 8.57 -3.58 15.41
C ILE A 112 7.30 -2.82 15.80
N PHE A 113 6.30 -2.79 14.91
CA PHE A 113 5.04 -2.10 15.22
C PHE A 113 4.26 -2.76 16.35
N LEU A 114 4.28 -4.09 16.44
CA LEU A 114 3.68 -4.82 17.55
C LEU A 114 4.31 -4.43 18.89
N GLU A 115 5.63 -4.30 18.95
CA GLU A 115 6.34 -3.90 20.16
C GLU A 115 5.99 -2.47 20.59
N ILE A 116 5.97 -1.52 19.64
CA ILE A 116 5.54 -0.13 19.90
C ILE A 116 4.10 -0.12 20.42
N GLY A 117 3.19 -0.81 19.73
CA GLY A 117 1.78 -0.84 20.09
C GLY A 117 1.48 -1.54 21.41
N LYS A 118 2.21 -2.61 21.76
CA LYS A 118 2.07 -3.28 23.06
C LYS A 118 2.47 -2.39 24.23
N ARG A 119 3.42 -1.46 24.03
CA ARG A 119 3.78 -0.46 25.06
C ARG A 119 2.65 0.54 25.28
N LEU A 120 1.93 0.92 24.22
CA LEU A 120 0.79 1.83 24.32
C LEU A 120 -0.49 1.17 24.84
N LEU A 121 -0.71 -0.07 24.43
CA LEU A 121 -1.92 -0.82 24.77
C LEU A 121 -1.56 -2.22 25.29
N PRO A 122 -1.06 -2.31 26.54
CA PRO A 122 -0.72 -3.59 27.15
C PRO A 122 -1.92 -4.53 27.18
N GLY A 123 -1.72 -5.78 26.75
CA GLY A 123 -2.78 -6.80 26.73
C GLY A 123 -3.70 -6.75 25.50
N ALA A 124 -3.55 -5.78 24.59
CA ALA A 124 -4.27 -5.81 23.33
C ALA A 124 -3.84 -6.96 22.43
N LYS A 125 -4.77 -7.35 21.56
CA LYS A 125 -4.49 -8.33 20.50
C LYS A 125 -3.54 -7.73 19.48
N TRP A 126 -2.74 -8.61 18.88
CA TRP A 126 -1.70 -8.24 17.93
C TRP A 126 -2.15 -7.31 16.79
N PRO A 127 -3.34 -7.44 16.15
CA PRO A 127 -3.68 -6.57 15.02
C PRO A 127 -3.84 -5.13 15.47
N LEU A 128 -4.50 -4.90 16.61
CA LEU A 128 -4.72 -3.57 17.15
C LEU A 128 -3.41 -2.97 17.68
N SER A 129 -2.54 -3.77 18.29
CA SER A 129 -1.21 -3.30 18.67
C SER A 129 -0.39 -2.90 17.44
N VAL A 130 -0.39 -3.69 16.38
CA VAL A 130 0.33 -3.34 15.14
C VAL A 130 -0.22 -2.06 14.52
N THR A 131 -1.54 -1.91 14.41
CA THR A 131 -2.12 -0.66 13.87
C THR A 131 -1.74 0.54 14.73
N MET A 132 -1.70 0.40 16.06
CA MET A 132 -1.23 1.49 16.93
C MET A 132 0.26 1.78 16.77
N GLY A 133 1.09 0.75 16.58
CA GLY A 133 2.51 0.95 16.26
C GLY A 133 2.72 1.70 14.94
N MET A 134 1.96 1.33 13.90
CA MET A 134 1.96 2.05 12.61
C MET A 134 1.44 3.48 12.76
N ALA A 135 0.41 3.70 13.59
CA ALA A 135 -0.13 5.04 13.85
C ALA A 135 0.90 5.95 14.53
N VAL A 136 1.62 5.44 15.53
CA VAL A 136 2.74 6.17 16.16
C VAL A 136 3.84 6.45 15.14
N ALA A 137 4.26 5.45 14.36
CA ALA A 137 5.32 5.64 13.38
C ALA A 137 4.95 6.67 12.31
N SER A 138 3.70 6.65 11.83
CA SER A 138 3.19 7.65 10.88
C SER A 138 3.14 9.05 11.51
N PHE A 139 2.61 9.18 12.73
CA PHE A 139 2.52 10.47 13.42
C PHE A 139 3.92 11.05 13.75
N VAL A 140 4.80 10.25 14.34
CA VAL A 140 6.18 10.67 14.65
C VAL A 140 6.95 10.96 13.37
N GLY A 141 6.83 10.11 12.34
CA GLY A 141 7.42 10.36 11.03
C GLY A 141 6.96 11.68 10.43
N ALA A 142 5.66 11.99 10.50
CA ALA A 142 5.12 13.25 10.00
C ALA A 142 5.72 14.45 10.76
N VAL A 143 5.84 14.38 12.09
CA VAL A 143 6.49 15.42 12.88
C VAL A 143 7.96 15.58 12.47
N LEU A 144 8.73 14.49 12.34
CA LEU A 144 10.14 14.52 11.93
C LEU A 144 10.34 15.14 10.55
N LEU A 145 9.46 14.83 9.60
CA LEU A 145 9.50 15.39 8.25
C LEU A 145 9.13 16.88 8.23
N LEU A 146 8.15 17.30 9.04
CA LEU A 146 7.75 18.71 9.17
C LEU A 146 8.87 19.57 9.79
N VAL A 147 9.65 19.00 10.73
CA VAL A 147 10.86 19.65 11.27
C VAL A 147 12.12 19.40 10.42
N GLN A 148 11.96 18.83 9.22
CA GLN A 148 12.99 18.66 8.19
C GLN A 148 14.17 17.76 8.59
N VAL A 149 13.96 16.75 9.44
CA VAL A 149 15.02 15.77 9.82
C VAL A 149 15.57 15.03 8.59
N ASN A 150 14.76 14.85 7.55
CA ASN A 150 15.17 14.22 6.32
C ASN A 150 16.27 14.98 5.56
N SER A 151 16.45 16.29 5.81
CA SER A 151 17.57 17.06 5.24
C SER A 151 18.93 16.56 5.74
N PHE A 152 18.98 15.94 6.92
CA PHE A 152 20.18 15.33 7.50
C PHE A 152 20.26 13.82 7.20
N TYR A 153 19.11 13.15 7.23
CA TYR A 153 18.98 11.71 6.97
C TYR A 153 18.04 11.50 5.79
N GLY A 154 18.55 11.74 4.58
CA GLY A 154 17.75 11.61 3.36
C GLY A 154 17.43 10.14 3.07
N ALA A 155 18.40 9.45 2.48
CA ALA A 155 18.25 8.08 2.01
C ALA A 155 18.43 7.05 3.15
N PRO A 156 17.74 5.89 3.06
CA PRO A 156 17.96 4.79 3.99
C PRO A 156 19.43 4.37 4.00
N THR A 157 19.93 3.98 5.16
CA THR A 157 21.30 3.49 5.33
C THR A 157 21.30 2.17 6.10
N PRO A 158 22.29 1.30 5.87
CA PRO A 158 22.41 0.05 6.60
C PRO A 158 22.57 0.22 8.12
N LEU A 159 22.98 1.40 8.60
CA LEU A 159 23.23 1.63 10.02
C LEU A 159 21.97 1.42 10.87
N PHE A 160 20.85 2.04 10.46
CA PHE A 160 19.60 1.93 11.20
C PHE A 160 19.03 0.51 11.12
N SER A 161 19.12 -0.14 9.96
CA SER A 161 18.67 -1.53 9.81
C SER A 161 19.52 -2.50 10.64
N LEU A 162 20.82 -2.27 10.78
CA LEU A 162 21.68 -3.06 11.66
C LEU A 162 21.31 -2.92 13.15
N ILE A 163 20.94 -1.71 13.59
CA ILE A 163 20.45 -1.48 14.97
C ILE A 163 19.13 -2.24 15.19
N VAL A 164 18.20 -2.14 14.24
CA VAL A 164 16.93 -2.86 14.27
C VAL A 164 17.17 -4.37 14.28
N LEU A 165 18.06 -4.87 13.42
CA LEU A 165 18.42 -6.28 13.33
C LEU A 165 19.04 -6.79 14.62
N ALA A 166 19.97 -6.04 15.23
CA ALA A 166 20.55 -6.37 16.53
C ALA A 166 19.47 -6.47 17.62
N TYR A 167 18.51 -5.55 17.63
CA TYR A 167 17.36 -5.61 18.53
C TYR A 167 16.48 -6.84 18.27
N VAL A 168 16.17 -7.15 17.02
CA VAL A 168 15.38 -8.35 16.63
C VAL A 168 16.09 -9.63 17.07
N LEU A 169 17.39 -9.74 16.81
CA LEU A 169 18.21 -10.89 17.22
C LEU A 169 18.23 -11.07 18.74
N TYR A 170 18.42 -9.98 19.48
CA TYR A 170 18.31 -9.99 20.94
C TYR A 170 16.94 -10.52 21.40
N ARG A 171 15.86 -10.04 20.79
CA ARG A 171 14.49 -10.46 21.15
C ARG A 171 14.20 -11.91 20.79
N ILE A 172 14.71 -12.41 19.66
CA ILE A 172 14.66 -13.84 19.29
C ILE A 172 15.37 -14.68 20.37
N TRP A 173 16.52 -14.21 20.85
CA TRP A 173 17.31 -14.94 21.84
C TRP A 173 16.66 -14.96 23.23
N CYS A 174 16.02 -13.86 23.63
CA CYS A 174 15.33 -13.74 24.92
C CYS A 174 13.96 -14.44 24.96
N PHE A 175 13.32 -14.68 23.81
CA PHE A 175 12.00 -15.32 23.79
C PHE A 175 12.08 -16.82 24.10
N GLU A 176 11.17 -17.33 24.92
CA GLU A 176 11.00 -18.76 25.15
C GLU A 176 9.93 -19.30 24.19
N PRO A 177 10.32 -20.09 23.16
CA PRO A 177 9.35 -20.62 22.22
C PRO A 177 8.42 -21.61 22.93
N LYS A 178 7.12 -21.35 22.81
CA LYS A 178 6.10 -22.36 23.14
C LYS A 178 6.17 -23.49 22.12
N PRO A 179 5.85 -24.73 22.50
CA PRO A 179 5.72 -25.82 21.54
C PRO A 179 4.72 -25.42 20.45
N LEU A 180 5.07 -25.71 19.19
CA LEU A 180 4.18 -25.47 18.06
C LEU A 180 2.85 -26.18 18.32
N PRO A 181 1.70 -25.48 18.18
CA PRO A 181 0.41 -26.15 18.29
C PRO A 181 0.30 -27.25 17.23
N PRO A 182 -0.46 -28.34 17.50
CA PRO A 182 -0.69 -29.38 16.51
C PRO A 182 -1.27 -28.78 15.22
N PHE A 183 -0.91 -29.39 14.09
CA PHE A 183 -1.38 -28.95 12.78
C PHE A 183 -2.90 -29.04 12.69
N ASP A 184 -3.57 -27.90 12.62
CA ASP A 184 -5.02 -27.80 12.42
C ASP A 184 -5.32 -27.46 10.96
N TRP A 185 -5.72 -28.49 10.19
CA TRP A 185 -6.05 -28.35 8.78
C TRP A 185 -7.14 -27.30 8.50
N LYS A 186 -8.04 -27.02 9.46
CA LYS A 186 -9.09 -26.01 9.30
C LYS A 186 -8.49 -24.60 9.34
N VAL A 187 -7.57 -24.36 10.29
CA VAL A 187 -6.87 -23.09 10.43
C VAL A 187 -5.99 -22.85 9.20
N TRP A 188 -5.26 -23.88 8.76
CA TRP A 188 -4.41 -23.79 7.57
C TRP A 188 -5.22 -23.66 6.28
N GLY A 189 -6.38 -24.31 6.17
CA GLY A 189 -7.29 -24.13 5.05
C GLY A 189 -7.83 -22.70 4.97
N ILE A 190 -8.21 -22.09 6.10
CA ILE A 190 -8.61 -20.68 6.16
C ILE A 190 -7.46 -19.75 5.79
N ALA A 191 -6.25 -20.00 6.32
CA ALA A 191 -5.07 -19.22 5.98
C ALA A 191 -4.76 -19.31 4.49
N LEU A 192 -4.86 -20.50 3.88
CA LEU A 192 -4.66 -20.70 2.45
C LEU A 192 -5.69 -19.92 1.63
N ILE A 193 -6.97 -19.93 2.02
CA ILE A 193 -8.02 -19.14 1.34
C ILE A 193 -7.73 -17.63 1.39
N ILE A 194 -7.16 -17.14 2.49
CA ILE A 194 -6.77 -15.71 2.64
C ILE A 194 -5.54 -15.38 1.82
N VAL A 195 -4.54 -16.27 1.79
CA VAL A 195 -3.24 -16.03 1.16
C VAL A 195 -3.27 -16.33 -0.34
N PHE A 196 -4.10 -17.27 -0.79
CA PHE A 196 -4.17 -17.68 -2.19
C PHE A 196 -4.39 -16.51 -3.17
N PRO A 197 -5.30 -15.56 -2.89
CA PRO A 197 -5.44 -14.37 -3.72
C PRO A 197 -4.21 -13.45 -3.77
N MET A 198 -3.34 -13.53 -2.77
CA MET A 198 -2.13 -12.71 -2.64
C MET A 198 -0.92 -13.33 -3.32
N LEU A 199 -0.94 -14.63 -3.65
CA LEU A 199 0.22 -15.36 -4.17
C LEU A 199 0.84 -14.70 -5.42
N PRO A 200 0.08 -14.29 -6.45
CA PRO A 200 0.68 -13.64 -7.62
C PRO A 200 1.30 -12.27 -7.32
N MET A 201 0.87 -11.64 -6.22
CA MET A 201 1.28 -10.29 -5.82
C MET A 201 2.53 -10.30 -4.95
N LEU A 202 2.81 -11.40 -4.23
CA LEU A 202 4.05 -11.59 -3.46
C LEU A 202 5.32 -11.57 -4.33
N PHE A 203 5.17 -11.82 -5.64
CA PHE A 203 6.26 -11.79 -6.61
C PHE A 203 6.26 -10.50 -7.45
N SER A 204 5.35 -9.57 -7.16
CA SER A 204 5.28 -8.30 -7.88
C SER A 204 6.41 -7.38 -7.41
N PRO A 205 7.16 -6.74 -8.33
CA PRO A 205 8.21 -5.77 -8.00
C PRO A 205 7.69 -4.53 -7.26
N GLY A 206 6.43 -4.23 -7.48
CA GLY A 206 5.72 -3.09 -6.94
C GLY A 206 4.22 -3.27 -7.11
N VAL A 207 3.46 -2.43 -6.45
CA VAL A 207 2.01 -2.45 -6.50
C VAL A 207 1.48 -1.83 -7.81
N SER A 208 0.25 -2.17 -8.22
CA SER A 208 -0.36 -1.81 -9.52
C SER A 208 -0.91 -0.38 -9.69
N ASP A 209 -0.60 0.57 -8.79
CA ASP A 209 -1.34 1.84 -8.68
C ASP A 209 -0.57 3.11 -9.09
N ALA A 210 -1.27 4.07 -9.70
CA ALA A 210 -0.78 5.42 -9.97
C ALA A 210 -0.65 6.26 -8.68
N ASP A 211 -1.50 6.02 -7.67
CA ASP A 211 -1.42 6.76 -6.40
C ASP A 211 -0.20 6.33 -5.56
N ILE A 212 0.10 5.03 -5.52
CA ILE A 212 1.34 4.51 -4.93
C ILE A 212 2.55 5.09 -5.62
N THR A 213 2.45 5.27 -6.92
CA THR A 213 3.54 5.85 -7.66
C THR A 213 3.81 7.27 -7.19
N SER A 214 2.76 8.08 -7.05
CA SER A 214 2.88 9.44 -6.50
C SER A 214 3.45 9.43 -5.07
N GLN A 215 3.09 8.45 -4.23
CA GLN A 215 3.65 8.29 -2.88
C GLN A 215 5.13 7.84 -2.90
N SER A 216 5.49 6.94 -3.81
CA SER A 216 6.86 6.47 -4.02
C SER A 216 7.77 7.63 -4.42
N GLU A 217 7.27 8.51 -5.28
CA GLU A 217 7.99 9.71 -5.70
C GLU A 217 8.13 10.74 -4.59
N LEU A 218 7.08 10.91 -3.79
CA LEU A 218 7.13 11.73 -2.59
C LEU A 218 8.26 11.25 -1.68
N MET A 219 8.35 9.94 -1.44
CA MET A 219 9.44 9.35 -0.66
C MET A 219 10.80 9.55 -1.33
N GLY A 220 10.86 9.49 -2.67
CA GLY A 220 12.07 9.81 -3.43
C GLY A 220 12.62 11.21 -3.14
N PHE A 221 11.75 12.21 -2.95
CA PHE A 221 12.19 13.54 -2.49
C PHE A 221 12.72 13.56 -1.08
N LEU A 222 12.02 12.87 -0.19
CA LEU A 222 12.45 12.78 1.20
C LEU A 222 13.84 12.13 1.27
N PHE A 223 14.10 11.13 0.42
CA PHE A 223 15.40 10.49 0.28
C PHE A 223 16.52 11.41 -0.24
N GLN A 224 16.17 12.44 -1.00
CA GLN A 224 17.09 13.50 -1.43
C GLN A 224 17.29 14.59 -0.38
N GLY A 225 16.62 14.51 0.77
CA GLY A 225 16.63 15.54 1.80
C GLY A 225 15.84 16.80 1.44
N LYS A 226 14.98 16.74 0.40
CA LYS A 226 14.10 17.85 0.02
C LYS A 226 12.97 17.99 1.04
N THR A 227 12.60 19.23 1.35
CA THR A 227 11.58 19.50 2.37
C THR A 227 10.19 19.14 1.87
N TYR A 228 9.32 18.69 2.77
CA TYR A 228 7.92 18.40 2.42
C TYR A 228 7.11 19.68 2.08
N VAL A 229 7.53 20.82 2.63
CA VAL A 229 6.83 22.12 2.54
C VAL A 229 7.09 22.79 1.19
N LEU A 230 8.34 22.77 0.74
CA LEU A 230 8.76 23.41 -0.50
C LEU A 230 9.84 22.58 -1.19
N ILE A 231 9.58 22.26 -2.45
CA ILE A 231 10.48 21.48 -3.29
C ILE A 231 10.85 22.34 -4.49
N GLU A 232 12.16 22.55 -4.66
CA GLU A 232 12.70 23.07 -5.91
C GLU A 232 12.50 22.03 -7.00
N SER A 233 11.93 22.45 -8.12
CA SER A 233 11.87 21.56 -9.28
C SER A 233 13.25 21.33 -9.86
N GLY A 234 14.28 22.13 -9.53
CA GLY A 234 15.61 22.08 -10.16
C GLY A 234 15.63 22.74 -11.54
N VAL A 235 14.54 23.38 -11.95
CA VAL A 235 14.52 24.44 -12.98
C VAL A 235 14.64 25.78 -12.23
N PRO A 236 15.52 26.72 -12.66
CA PRO A 236 15.70 27.99 -11.97
C PRO A 236 14.37 28.74 -11.79
N GLY A 237 14.08 29.15 -10.55
CA GLY A 237 12.89 29.94 -10.21
C GLY A 237 11.61 29.14 -9.95
N GLU A 238 11.62 27.81 -10.10
CA GLU A 238 10.42 26.98 -9.92
C GLU A 238 10.36 26.25 -8.57
N TRP A 239 9.25 26.45 -7.86
CA TRP A 239 8.98 25.83 -6.56
C TRP A 239 7.56 25.26 -6.48
N PHE A 240 7.38 24.16 -5.78
CA PHE A 240 6.06 23.61 -5.49
C PHE A 240 5.99 22.94 -4.12
N SER A 241 4.77 22.88 -3.59
CA SER A 241 4.38 22.12 -2.41
C SER A 241 3.70 20.82 -2.83
N ILE A 242 3.91 19.77 -2.07
CA ILE A 242 3.23 18.49 -2.33
C ILE A 242 1.78 18.59 -1.83
N ARG A 243 0.80 18.23 -2.67
CA ARG A 243 -0.64 18.25 -2.32
C ARG A 243 -1.06 17.03 -1.50
N TYR A 244 -0.35 15.92 -1.65
CA TYR A 244 -0.70 14.68 -0.98
C TYR A 244 -0.63 14.84 0.54
N PRO A 245 -1.41 14.06 1.30
CA PRO A 245 -1.24 13.95 2.74
C PRO A 245 0.10 13.30 3.12
N ILE A 246 0.72 13.75 4.22
CA ILE A 246 2.07 13.30 4.63
C ILE A 246 2.09 11.89 5.22
N GLY A 247 0.96 11.35 5.68
CA GLY A 247 0.91 10.17 6.53
C GLY A 247 1.55 8.92 5.93
N MET A 248 1.27 8.64 4.64
CA MET A 248 1.78 7.43 3.99
C MET A 248 3.27 7.54 3.72
N ALA A 249 3.72 8.67 3.20
CA ALA A 249 5.13 8.92 2.96
C ALA A 249 5.95 9.02 4.25
N ALA A 250 5.40 9.57 5.32
CA ALA A 250 6.02 9.57 6.65
C ALA A 250 6.24 8.15 7.16
N LEU A 251 5.20 7.32 7.10
CA LEU A 251 5.28 5.93 7.50
C LEU A 251 6.27 5.14 6.62
N GLY A 252 6.22 5.37 5.30
CA GLY A 252 7.14 4.80 4.32
C GLY A 252 8.59 5.19 4.59
N TRP A 253 8.87 6.48 4.80
CA TRP A 253 10.21 7.00 5.05
C TRP A 253 10.80 6.45 6.35
N VAL A 254 10.04 6.42 7.45
CA VAL A 254 10.48 5.81 8.72
C VAL A 254 10.78 4.33 8.52
N SER A 255 9.88 3.56 7.92
CA SER A 255 10.08 2.12 7.69
C SER A 255 11.24 1.82 6.74
N SER A 256 11.46 2.67 5.75
CA SER A 256 12.60 2.56 4.82
C SER A 256 13.93 2.66 5.58
N HIS A 257 14.03 3.60 6.52
CA HIS A 257 15.22 3.72 7.37
C HIS A 257 15.37 2.56 8.35
N LEU A 258 14.27 2.07 8.93
CA LEU A 258 14.32 0.94 9.86
C LEU A 258 14.74 -0.38 9.19
N MET A 259 14.44 -0.55 7.90
CA MET A 259 14.61 -1.82 7.19
C MET A 259 15.70 -1.79 6.11
N ASP A 260 16.24 -0.61 5.80
CA ASP A 260 17.15 -0.38 4.66
C ASP A 260 16.55 -0.85 3.33
N ILE A 261 15.35 -0.33 3.03
CA ILE A 261 14.57 -0.64 1.83
C ILE A 261 14.09 0.63 1.15
N TRP A 262 13.83 0.54 -0.15
CA TRP A 262 13.38 1.69 -0.96
C TRP A 262 11.86 1.79 -1.01
N ALA A 263 11.35 2.86 -1.64
CA ALA A 263 9.93 3.18 -1.61
C ALA A 263 9.05 2.08 -2.23
N SER A 264 9.46 1.49 -3.35
CA SER A 264 8.72 0.39 -3.99
C SER A 264 8.62 -0.85 -3.10
N GLU A 265 9.70 -1.18 -2.40
CA GLU A 265 9.77 -2.34 -1.50
C GLU A 265 8.85 -2.14 -0.29
N VAL A 266 8.95 -0.98 0.38
CA VAL A 266 8.14 -0.72 1.58
C VAL A 266 6.65 -0.58 1.26
N LEU A 267 6.30 0.02 0.12
CA LEU A 267 4.91 0.13 -0.33
C LEU A 267 4.34 -1.26 -0.66
N SER A 268 5.15 -2.17 -1.22
CA SER A 268 4.77 -3.57 -1.42
C SER A 268 4.56 -4.31 -0.10
N LEU A 269 5.44 -4.10 0.90
CA LEU A 269 5.23 -4.65 2.24
C LEU A 269 3.93 -4.14 2.86
N PHE A 270 3.66 -2.83 2.78
CA PHE A 270 2.45 -2.24 3.31
C PHE A 270 1.19 -2.68 2.58
N TRP A 271 1.28 -2.99 1.30
CA TRP A 271 0.16 -3.55 0.55
C TRP A 271 -0.34 -4.87 1.14
N ILE A 272 0.58 -5.79 1.37
CA ILE A 272 0.29 -7.09 1.99
C ILE A 272 -0.09 -6.91 3.46
N ALA A 273 0.67 -6.10 4.22
CA ALA A 273 0.42 -5.86 5.63
C ALA A 273 -0.98 -5.30 5.88
N THR A 274 -1.39 -4.32 5.09
CA THR A 274 -2.67 -3.62 5.26
C THR A 274 -3.83 -4.54 4.95
N PHE A 275 -3.74 -5.39 3.92
CA PHE A 275 -4.79 -6.37 3.63
C PHE A 275 -4.96 -7.40 4.76
N ILE A 276 -3.85 -7.89 5.32
CA ILE A 276 -3.87 -8.77 6.49
C ILE A 276 -4.52 -8.06 7.68
N LEU A 277 -4.11 -6.82 7.96
CA LEU A 277 -4.67 -6.03 9.07
C LEU A 277 -6.16 -5.74 8.89
N LEU A 278 -6.61 -5.46 7.67
CA LEU A 278 -8.01 -5.27 7.32
C LEU A 278 -8.88 -6.45 7.74
N ILE A 279 -8.51 -7.66 7.28
CA ILE A 279 -9.25 -8.88 7.64
C ILE A 279 -9.28 -9.05 9.16
N GLN A 280 -8.13 -8.88 9.82
CA GLN A 280 -8.00 -9.13 11.25
C GLN A 280 -8.75 -8.11 12.11
N ILE A 281 -8.73 -6.83 11.74
CA ILE A 281 -9.47 -5.76 12.43
C ILE A 281 -10.98 -5.92 12.22
N LEU A 282 -11.45 -6.28 11.02
CA LEU A 282 -12.86 -6.60 10.80
C LEU A 282 -13.31 -7.84 11.58
N LEU A 283 -12.48 -8.88 11.69
CA LEU A 283 -12.74 -10.04 12.55
C LEU A 283 -12.73 -9.68 14.05
N MET A 284 -11.90 -8.73 14.46
CA MET A 284 -11.92 -8.20 15.82
C MET A 284 -13.23 -7.45 16.10
N MET A 285 -13.67 -6.59 15.19
CA MET A 285 -14.97 -5.91 15.28
C MET A 285 -16.12 -6.92 15.32
N ALA A 286 -16.08 -7.94 14.46
CA ALA A 286 -17.03 -9.04 14.44
C ALA A 286 -17.10 -9.75 15.80
N LYS A 287 -15.96 -10.00 16.45
CA LYS A 287 -15.95 -10.59 17.80
C LYS A 287 -16.62 -9.67 18.83
N ARG A 288 -16.39 -8.35 18.78
CA ARG A 288 -16.99 -7.38 19.71
C ARG A 288 -18.50 -7.29 19.57
N LEU A 289 -18.99 -7.49 18.35
CA LEU A 289 -20.41 -7.50 18.00
C LEU A 289 -21.05 -8.90 18.07
N GLU A 290 -20.27 -9.91 18.47
CA GLU A 290 -20.64 -11.34 18.45
C GLU A 290 -21.25 -11.79 17.11
N LEU A 291 -20.66 -11.31 16.02
CA LEU A 291 -21.06 -11.67 14.66
C LEU A 291 -20.40 -12.98 14.23
N ASN A 292 -21.03 -13.64 13.27
CA ASN A 292 -20.47 -14.83 12.65
C ASN A 292 -19.21 -14.46 11.84
N ARG A 293 -18.04 -14.86 12.37
CA ARG A 293 -16.74 -14.61 11.75
C ARG A 293 -16.57 -15.24 10.38
N PHE A 294 -17.23 -16.37 10.12
CA PHE A 294 -17.19 -17.02 8.80
C PHE A 294 -17.86 -16.14 7.74
N VAL A 295 -19.01 -15.54 8.07
CA VAL A 295 -19.71 -14.60 7.17
C VAL A 295 -18.84 -13.38 6.91
N VAL A 296 -18.24 -12.80 7.96
CA VAL A 296 -17.31 -11.66 7.79
C VAL A 296 -16.12 -12.04 6.90
N LEU A 297 -15.48 -13.17 7.15
CA LEU A 297 -14.34 -13.63 6.35
C LEU A 297 -14.72 -13.83 4.87
N LEU A 298 -15.83 -14.53 4.62
CA LEU A 298 -16.30 -14.81 3.26
C LEU A 298 -16.59 -13.51 2.50
N LEU A 299 -17.19 -12.53 3.18
CA LEU A 299 -17.56 -11.26 2.57
C LEU A 299 -16.39 -10.28 2.45
N VAL A 300 -15.32 -10.40 3.23
CA VAL A 300 -14.10 -9.58 3.02
C VAL A 300 -13.33 -10.04 1.78
N ILE A 301 -13.46 -11.31 1.39
CA ILE A 301 -12.86 -11.86 0.17
C ILE A 301 -13.84 -11.65 -1.00
N ASN A 302 -14.22 -10.40 -1.26
CA ASN A 302 -15.15 -10.02 -2.35
C ASN A 302 -14.44 -9.12 -3.38
N PRO A 303 -15.02 -8.91 -4.59
CA PRO A 303 -14.43 -8.05 -5.63
C PRO A 303 -14.23 -6.59 -5.21
N GLY A 304 -14.94 -6.12 -4.19
CA GLY A 304 -14.70 -4.80 -3.61
C GLY A 304 -13.38 -4.66 -2.89
N PHE A 305 -13.04 -5.61 -2.02
CA PHE A 305 -11.75 -5.57 -1.33
C PHE A 305 -10.63 -6.15 -2.19
N LEU A 306 -10.91 -7.06 -3.11
CA LEU A 306 -9.90 -7.73 -3.94
C LEU A 306 -9.71 -7.13 -5.33
N GLY A 307 -10.68 -6.41 -5.87
CA GLY A 307 -10.69 -5.94 -7.25
C GLY A 307 -9.81 -4.72 -7.52
N PRO A 308 -9.96 -4.10 -8.71
CA PRO A 308 -9.09 -3.00 -9.17
C PRO A 308 -9.17 -1.71 -8.35
N ARG A 309 -10.22 -1.51 -7.55
CA ARG A 309 -10.33 -0.40 -6.57
C ARG A 309 -9.92 -0.83 -5.15
N GLY A 310 -9.49 -2.08 -5.01
CA GLY A 310 -9.16 -2.74 -3.76
C GLY A 310 -7.68 -3.13 -3.71
N PHE A 311 -7.46 -4.34 -3.22
CA PHE A 311 -6.17 -5.00 -3.16
C PHE A 311 -5.51 -5.08 -4.54
N ALA A 312 -6.16 -5.60 -5.60
CA ALA A 312 -5.55 -5.66 -6.92
C ALA A 312 -5.24 -4.28 -7.56
N GLY A 313 -5.94 -3.23 -7.12
CA GLY A 313 -5.65 -1.85 -7.53
C GLY A 313 -4.38 -1.29 -6.94
N GLY A 314 -4.05 -1.72 -5.73
CA GLY A 314 -2.93 -1.15 -4.99
C GLY A 314 -3.26 0.04 -4.11
N GLN A 315 -4.51 0.15 -3.66
CA GLN A 315 -5.03 1.30 -2.92
C GLN A 315 -4.59 1.26 -1.43
N VAL A 316 -3.27 1.26 -1.20
CA VAL A 316 -2.66 0.99 0.11
C VAL A 316 -2.98 2.08 1.13
N GLN A 317 -2.93 3.35 0.72
CA GLN A 317 -3.23 4.48 1.59
C GLN A 317 -4.71 4.48 2.00
N GLU A 318 -5.63 4.19 1.08
CA GLU A 318 -7.07 4.10 1.33
C GLU A 318 -7.37 2.93 2.26
N MET A 319 -6.81 1.76 1.97
CA MET A 319 -6.96 0.56 2.80
C MET A 319 -6.42 0.81 4.21
N LEU A 320 -5.26 1.45 4.34
CA LEU A 320 -4.63 1.67 5.63
C LEU A 320 -5.38 2.73 6.43
N ALA A 321 -5.81 3.81 5.78
CA ALA A 321 -6.70 4.79 6.39
C ALA A 321 -7.99 4.12 6.89
N PHE A 322 -8.60 3.25 6.08
CA PHE A 322 -9.77 2.49 6.49
C PHE A 322 -9.50 1.58 7.69
N VAL A 323 -8.39 0.85 7.70
CA VAL A 323 -7.95 0.02 8.84
C VAL A 323 -7.77 0.85 10.11
N MET A 324 -7.20 2.06 10.00
CA MET A 324 -7.05 3.00 11.11
C MET A 324 -8.41 3.50 11.61
N GLY A 325 -9.34 3.82 10.70
CA GLY A 325 -10.70 4.22 11.05
C GLY A 325 -11.50 3.11 11.76
N VAL A 326 -11.41 1.86 11.30
CA VAL A 326 -12.06 0.73 12.01
C VAL A 326 -11.34 0.43 13.34
N SER A 327 -10.01 0.60 13.41
CA SER A 327 -9.27 0.50 14.68
C SER A 327 -9.73 1.58 15.68
N MET A 328 -9.98 2.81 15.22
CA MET A 328 -10.56 3.88 16.04
C MET A 328 -11.92 3.43 16.62
N LEU A 329 -12.80 2.82 15.83
CA LEU A 329 -14.07 2.29 16.34
C LEU A 329 -13.86 1.28 17.47
N VAL A 330 -12.95 0.31 17.28
CA VAL A 330 -12.64 -0.69 18.30
C VAL A 330 -12.11 -0.02 19.58
N LEU A 331 -11.25 0.99 19.45
CA LEU A 331 -10.69 1.72 20.59
C LEU A 331 -11.74 2.55 21.34
N LEU A 332 -12.68 3.19 20.62
CA LEU A 332 -13.79 3.91 21.25
C LEU A 332 -14.71 2.97 22.02
N LEU A 333 -14.93 1.75 21.51
CA LEU A 333 -15.69 0.70 22.22
C LEU A 333 -14.95 0.22 23.48
N ASP A 334 -13.62 0.20 23.45
CA ASP A 334 -12.77 -0.12 24.60
C ASP A 334 -12.47 1.11 25.49
N LYS A 335 -13.14 2.25 25.24
CA LYS A 335 -12.99 3.52 25.98
C LYS A 335 -11.57 4.11 25.95
N HIS A 336 -10.77 3.81 24.93
CA HIS A 336 -9.44 4.37 24.73
C HIS A 336 -9.47 5.61 23.81
N PHE A 337 -10.03 6.72 24.29
CA PHE A 337 -10.21 7.94 23.49
C PHE A 337 -8.91 8.49 22.88
N ASN A 338 -7.84 8.63 23.66
CA ASN A 338 -6.58 9.20 23.17
C ASN A 338 -5.99 8.39 22.00
N LEU A 339 -6.05 7.06 22.07
CA LEU A 339 -5.58 6.18 20.99
C LEU A 339 -6.54 6.19 19.80
N ALA A 340 -7.85 6.29 20.05
CA ALA A 340 -8.84 6.47 18.98
C ALA A 340 -8.60 7.78 18.22
N ALA A 341 -8.34 8.88 18.93
CA ALA A 341 -7.98 10.17 18.35
C ALA A 341 -6.71 10.07 17.49
N LEU A 342 -5.67 9.39 17.97
CA LEU A 342 -4.47 9.12 17.18
C LEU A 342 -4.78 8.31 15.91
N ALA A 343 -5.55 7.22 16.04
CA ALA A 343 -5.95 6.40 14.90
C ALA A 343 -6.75 7.20 13.86
N PHE A 344 -7.66 8.07 14.31
CA PHE A 344 -8.42 8.96 13.45
C PHE A 344 -7.53 9.96 12.71
N VAL A 345 -6.64 10.66 13.45
CA VAL A 345 -5.74 11.64 12.83
C VAL A 345 -4.82 10.99 11.82
N VAL A 346 -4.30 9.79 12.12
CA VAL A 346 -3.50 9.02 11.16
C VAL A 346 -4.35 8.62 9.95
N SER A 347 -5.60 8.17 10.12
CA SER A 347 -6.51 7.93 9.00
C SER A 347 -6.71 9.18 8.13
N LEU A 348 -6.85 10.35 8.77
CA LEU A 348 -7.04 11.63 8.10
C LEU A 348 -5.81 12.03 7.29
N VAL A 349 -4.61 11.91 7.85
CA VAL A 349 -3.36 12.25 7.15
C VAL A 349 -2.84 11.16 6.23
N LEU A 350 -3.44 9.96 6.25
CA LEU A 350 -3.21 8.92 5.25
C LEU A 350 -4.09 9.14 4.01
N GLN A 351 -5.41 9.27 4.22
CA GLN A 351 -6.34 9.51 3.13
C GLN A 351 -7.60 10.29 3.60
N PRO A 352 -7.64 11.62 3.42
CA PRO A 352 -8.72 12.50 3.88
C PRO A 352 -10.10 12.19 3.32
N THR A 353 -10.20 11.47 2.20
CA THR A 353 -11.49 11.07 1.60
C THR A 353 -12.09 9.80 2.24
N VAL A 354 -11.28 9.05 3.00
CA VAL A 354 -11.71 7.83 3.72
C VAL A 354 -12.06 8.14 5.19
N ALA A 355 -11.42 9.15 5.78
CA ALA A 355 -11.64 9.57 7.16
C ALA A 355 -13.02 10.18 7.53
N PRO A 356 -13.79 10.85 6.64
CA PRO A 356 -14.97 11.62 7.05
C PRO A 356 -16.06 10.80 7.74
N PRO A 357 -16.38 9.56 7.32
CA PRO A 357 -17.33 8.72 8.05
C PRO A 357 -16.93 8.48 9.51
N PHE A 358 -15.63 8.35 9.79
CA PHE A 358 -15.10 8.13 11.13
C PHE A 358 -15.13 9.40 11.99
N LEU A 359 -15.05 10.57 11.37
CA LEU A 359 -15.25 11.85 12.08
C LEU A 359 -16.64 11.92 12.68
N LEU A 360 -17.67 11.54 11.92
CA LEU A 360 -19.04 11.52 12.43
C LEU A 360 -19.18 10.57 13.62
N VAL A 361 -18.53 9.41 13.56
CA VAL A 361 -18.52 8.46 14.69
C VAL A 361 -17.86 9.05 15.92
N LEU A 362 -16.70 9.70 15.76
CA LEU A 362 -15.99 10.36 16.85
C LEU A 362 -16.84 11.47 17.50
N ALA A 363 -17.53 12.27 16.68
CA ALA A 363 -18.43 13.32 17.15
C ALA A 363 -19.62 12.76 17.94
N VAL A 364 -20.29 11.73 17.39
CA VAL A 364 -21.42 11.07 18.07
C VAL A 364 -20.99 10.41 19.37
N TRP A 365 -19.83 9.73 19.39
CA TRP A 365 -19.27 9.15 20.60
C TRP A 365 -18.96 10.22 21.67
N GLY A 366 -18.40 11.36 21.25
CA GLY A 366 -18.13 12.50 22.12
C GLY A 366 -19.40 13.05 22.76
N LEU A 367 -20.45 13.26 21.96
CA LEU A 367 -21.77 13.72 22.44
C LEU A 367 -22.38 12.74 23.45
N ILE A 368 -22.35 11.43 23.17
CA ILE A 368 -22.84 10.40 24.09
C ILE A 368 -22.05 10.42 25.40
N SER A 369 -20.72 10.53 25.31
CA SER A 369 -19.85 10.52 26.50
C SER A 369 -20.04 11.77 27.37
N LEU A 370 -20.26 12.93 26.75
CA LEU A 370 -20.60 14.17 27.45
C LEU A 370 -21.98 14.09 28.09
N TRP A 371 -22.98 13.61 27.36
CA TRP A 371 -24.34 13.44 27.86
C TRP A 371 -24.39 12.51 29.07
N ASN A 372 -23.65 11.40 29.02
CA ASN A 372 -23.58 10.42 30.10
C ASN A 372 -22.62 10.82 31.24
N ARG A 373 -22.01 12.01 31.18
CA ARG A 373 -20.98 12.50 32.13
C ARG A 373 -19.83 11.51 32.36
N SER A 374 -19.58 10.61 31.42
CA SER A 374 -18.51 9.61 31.48
C SER A 374 -17.20 10.11 30.91
N PHE A 375 -17.12 11.40 30.54
CA PHE A 375 -15.97 11.98 29.86
C PHE A 375 -15.00 12.66 30.82
N GLU A 376 -13.78 12.14 30.91
CA GLU A 376 -12.71 12.67 31.75
C GLU A 376 -11.84 13.66 30.95
N TRP A 377 -12.16 14.95 31.03
CA TRP A 377 -11.47 16.01 30.27
C TRP A 377 -9.96 16.04 30.49
N LYS A 378 -9.49 15.92 31.74
CA LYS A 378 -8.06 15.96 32.07
C LYS A 378 -7.29 14.78 31.47
N ALA A 379 -7.86 13.57 31.50
CA ALA A 379 -7.23 12.38 30.94
C ALA A 379 -7.28 12.37 29.39
N SER A 380 -8.23 13.09 28.80
CA SER A 380 -8.50 13.10 27.36
C SER A 380 -7.81 14.23 26.59
N TRP A 381 -7.14 15.16 27.29
CA TRP A 381 -6.43 16.30 26.68
C TRP A 381 -5.47 15.88 25.55
N PRO A 382 -4.62 14.84 25.68
CA PRO A 382 -3.70 14.45 24.62
C PRO A 382 -4.44 14.07 23.33
N GLY A 383 -5.58 13.39 23.42
CA GLY A 383 -6.41 13.06 22.27
C GLY A 383 -6.94 14.31 21.56
N TRP A 384 -7.39 15.32 22.31
CA TRP A 384 -7.83 16.60 21.74
C TRP A 384 -6.69 17.37 21.07
N ALA A 385 -5.51 17.40 21.67
CA ALA A 385 -4.33 18.04 21.08
C ALA A 385 -3.96 17.38 19.73
N VAL A 386 -3.99 16.04 19.69
CA VAL A 386 -3.76 15.27 18.46
C VAL A 386 -4.83 15.62 17.41
N LEU A 387 -6.11 15.61 17.76
CA LEU A 387 -7.20 15.99 16.84
C LEU A 387 -7.00 17.39 16.27
N PHE A 388 -6.75 18.38 17.13
CA PHE A 388 -6.52 19.76 16.71
C PHE A 388 -5.34 19.85 15.73
N SER A 389 -4.22 19.20 16.03
CA SER A 389 -3.05 19.19 15.14
C SER A 389 -3.34 18.58 13.77
N GLY A 390 -4.12 17.49 13.73
CA GLY A 390 -4.55 16.85 12.49
C GLY A 390 -5.42 17.77 11.63
N PHE A 391 -6.41 18.42 12.25
CA PHE A 391 -7.27 19.38 11.55
C PHE A 391 -6.49 20.60 11.06
N ALA A 392 -5.63 21.18 11.90
CA ALA A 392 -4.79 22.32 11.52
C ALA A 392 -3.90 21.98 10.32
N TYR A 393 -3.27 20.79 10.32
CA TYR A 393 -2.49 20.31 9.18
C TYR A 393 -3.36 20.17 7.92
N THR A 394 -4.50 19.49 7.98
CA THR A 394 -5.38 19.37 6.79
C THR A 394 -5.90 20.70 6.28
N ALA A 395 -6.20 21.65 7.17
CA ALA A 395 -6.60 23.00 6.79
C ALA A 395 -5.47 23.74 6.07
N SER A 396 -4.21 23.56 6.51
CA SER A 396 -3.05 24.14 5.82
C SER A 396 -2.86 23.60 4.40
N LEU A 397 -3.18 22.32 4.15
CA LEU A 397 -3.16 21.76 2.79
C LEU A 397 -4.21 22.42 1.87
N ALA A 398 -5.31 22.92 2.44
CA ALA A 398 -6.39 23.58 1.70
C ALA A 398 -6.13 25.08 1.43
N ALA A 399 -5.20 25.71 2.16
CA ALA A 399 -4.96 27.17 2.10
C ALA A 399 -4.11 27.63 0.88
N GLY A 400 -3.78 26.74 -0.06
CA GLY A 400 -2.95 27.06 -1.23
C GLY A 400 -3.68 27.81 -2.36
N LYS A 401 -2.97 28.66 -3.09
CA LYS A 401 -3.50 29.39 -4.26
C LYS A 401 -3.80 28.40 -5.40
N SER A 402 -5.07 28.04 -5.57
CA SER A 402 -5.47 27.10 -6.63
C SER A 402 -5.50 27.80 -7.99
N LEU A 403 -4.61 27.40 -8.91
CA LEU A 403 -4.60 27.92 -10.28
C LEU A 403 -5.84 27.46 -11.11
N LYS A 404 -6.55 26.43 -10.63
CA LYS A 404 -7.81 25.90 -11.18
C LYS A 404 -8.69 25.43 -10.02
N THR A 405 -10.02 25.56 -10.09
CA THR A 405 -10.92 24.86 -9.16
C THR A 405 -10.63 23.37 -9.24
N SER A 406 -10.35 22.73 -8.11
CA SER A 406 -10.11 21.29 -8.10
C SER A 406 -11.42 20.55 -8.39
N GLU A 407 -11.37 19.36 -9.02
CA GLU A 407 -12.58 18.54 -9.24
C GLU A 407 -13.37 18.33 -7.95
N ALA A 408 -12.67 18.18 -6.82
CA ALA A 408 -13.30 18.05 -5.52
C ALA A 408 -14.02 19.33 -5.08
N SER A 409 -13.41 20.50 -5.28
CA SER A 409 -14.04 21.78 -5.00
C SER A 409 -15.22 22.04 -5.92
N GLN A 410 -15.08 21.68 -7.20
CA GLN A 410 -16.13 21.80 -8.21
C GLN A 410 -17.31 20.88 -7.86
N ALA A 411 -17.05 19.63 -7.45
CA ALA A 411 -18.09 18.70 -7.01
C ALA A 411 -18.87 19.19 -5.78
N VAL A 412 -18.22 19.92 -4.86
CA VAL A 412 -18.90 20.55 -3.70
C VAL A 412 -19.68 21.79 -4.13
N ILE A 413 -19.15 22.61 -5.04
CA ILE A 413 -19.83 23.80 -5.58
C ILE A 413 -21.06 23.39 -6.39
N ASP A 414 -20.95 22.33 -7.18
CA ASP A 414 -22.01 21.80 -8.05
C ASP A 414 -22.92 20.79 -7.33
N LEU A 415 -22.78 20.65 -6.00
CA LEU A 415 -23.54 19.70 -5.20
C LEU A 415 -25.03 20.09 -5.16
N THR A 416 -25.85 19.41 -5.95
CA THR A 416 -27.31 19.51 -5.89
C THR A 416 -27.90 18.36 -5.07
N ALA A 417 -29.14 18.54 -4.59
CA ALA A 417 -29.88 17.47 -3.92
C ALA A 417 -30.02 16.24 -4.84
N ASP A 418 -30.30 16.45 -6.13
CA ASP A 418 -30.43 15.36 -7.10
C ASP A 418 -29.10 14.63 -7.33
N PHE A 419 -27.98 15.35 -7.42
CA PHE A 419 -26.65 14.73 -7.52
C PHE A 419 -26.34 13.88 -6.28
N PHE A 420 -26.58 14.43 -5.09
CA PHE A 420 -26.36 13.73 -3.82
C PHE A 420 -27.21 12.46 -3.72
N VAL A 421 -28.50 12.56 -4.03
CA VAL A 421 -29.46 11.44 -3.96
C VAL A 421 -29.12 10.39 -5.02
N ASN A 422 -28.88 10.79 -6.27
CA ASN A 422 -28.54 9.86 -7.36
C ASN A 422 -27.24 9.11 -7.07
N ASN A 423 -26.22 9.79 -6.54
CA ASN A 423 -24.96 9.13 -6.18
C ASN A 423 -25.13 8.18 -5.00
N SER A 424 -25.81 8.61 -3.94
CA SER A 424 -26.11 7.76 -2.79
C SER A 424 -26.92 6.52 -3.21
N TRP A 425 -27.93 6.71 -4.07
CA TRP A 425 -28.80 5.65 -4.58
C TRP A 425 -28.07 4.69 -5.52
N ARG A 426 -27.28 5.24 -6.45
CA ARG A 426 -26.43 4.44 -7.34
C ARG A 426 -25.52 3.55 -6.53
N LEU A 427 -24.85 4.10 -5.53
CA LEU A 427 -23.89 3.37 -4.72
C LEU A 427 -24.57 2.30 -3.85
N PHE A 428 -25.77 2.59 -3.33
CA PHE A 428 -26.61 1.62 -2.60
C PHE A 428 -27.08 0.43 -3.45
N ASN A 429 -27.22 0.59 -4.77
CA ASN A 429 -27.77 -0.44 -5.65
C ASN A 429 -26.75 -1.13 -6.56
N THR A 430 -25.73 -0.41 -7.04
CA THR A 430 -24.79 -0.90 -8.06
C THR A 430 -23.48 -1.41 -7.46
N GLU A 431 -22.95 -0.75 -6.42
CA GLU A 431 -21.62 -1.04 -5.88
C GLU A 431 -21.63 -2.06 -4.73
N THR A 432 -22.78 -2.27 -4.06
CA THR A 432 -22.98 -3.29 -3.02
C THR A 432 -23.77 -4.51 -3.48
N PHE A 433 -23.75 -4.80 -4.79
CA PHE A 433 -24.45 -5.93 -5.41
C PHE A 433 -25.97 -5.96 -5.15
N GLY A 434 -26.63 -4.80 -5.04
CA GLY A 434 -28.09 -4.70 -4.85
C GLY A 434 -28.62 -5.18 -3.48
N LEU A 435 -27.74 -5.46 -2.50
CA LEU A 435 -28.11 -5.99 -1.18
C LEU A 435 -28.40 -4.90 -0.13
N GLY A 436 -28.89 -3.74 -0.57
CA GLY A 436 -29.17 -2.59 0.30
C GLY A 436 -30.11 -2.89 1.47
N PHE A 437 -30.99 -3.89 1.36
CA PHE A 437 -31.85 -4.35 2.45
C PHE A 437 -31.08 -4.81 3.69
N LEU A 438 -29.84 -5.29 3.53
CA LEU A 438 -29.01 -5.70 4.68
C LEU A 438 -28.64 -4.50 5.57
N VAL A 439 -28.60 -3.28 5.03
CA VAL A 439 -28.36 -2.06 5.80
C VAL A 439 -29.51 -1.79 6.77
N LEU A 440 -30.74 -2.24 6.49
CA LEU A 440 -31.87 -2.18 7.43
C LEU A 440 -31.65 -3.05 8.67
N ALA A 441 -30.72 -4.02 8.61
CA ALA A 441 -30.35 -4.81 9.78
C ALA A 441 -29.72 -3.95 10.88
N LEU A 442 -29.05 -2.84 10.56
CA LEU A 442 -28.45 -1.94 11.54
C LEU A 442 -29.52 -1.22 12.41
N PRO A 443 -30.50 -0.49 11.83
CA PRO A 443 -31.62 0.04 12.59
C PRO A 443 -32.42 -1.04 13.32
N LEU A 444 -32.70 -2.17 12.66
CA LEU A 444 -33.47 -3.26 13.28
C LEU A 444 -32.72 -3.84 14.50
N TYR A 445 -31.41 -4.00 14.41
CA TYR A 445 -30.56 -4.44 15.52
C TYR A 445 -30.59 -3.45 16.69
N TYR A 446 -30.63 -2.14 16.42
CA TYR A 446 -30.78 -1.10 17.45
C TYR A 446 -32.10 -1.25 18.24
N TYR A 447 -33.20 -1.51 17.53
CA TYR A 447 -34.51 -1.72 18.17
C TYR A 447 -34.57 -3.01 18.98
N VAL A 448 -34.02 -4.10 18.44
CA VAL A 448 -34.12 -5.44 19.02
C VAL A 448 -33.15 -5.65 20.19
N LYS A 449 -31.91 -5.17 20.09
CA LYS A 449 -30.84 -5.44 21.08
C LYS A 449 -30.50 -4.20 21.90
N ARG A 450 -31.36 -3.90 22.88
CA ARG A 450 -31.24 -2.71 23.75
C ARG A 450 -29.89 -2.60 24.49
N GLU A 451 -29.32 -3.74 24.88
CA GLU A 451 -28.03 -3.82 25.59
C GLU A 451 -26.84 -3.38 24.72
N HIS A 452 -26.95 -3.48 23.39
CA HIS A 452 -25.90 -3.07 22.45
C HIS A 452 -26.13 -1.67 21.85
N ARG A 453 -27.11 -0.91 22.36
CA ARG A 453 -27.49 0.42 21.80
C ARG A 453 -26.31 1.36 21.57
N PRO A 454 -25.38 1.59 22.52
CA PRO A 454 -24.25 2.49 22.27
C PRO A 454 -23.43 2.07 21.06
N VAL A 455 -23.18 0.77 20.93
CA VAL A 455 -22.40 0.20 19.82
C VAL A 455 -23.15 0.36 18.49
N THR A 456 -24.44 0.07 18.48
CA THR A 456 -25.26 0.21 17.27
C THR A 456 -25.41 1.66 16.84
N VAL A 457 -25.43 2.62 17.79
CA VAL A 457 -25.43 4.05 17.47
C VAL A 457 -24.13 4.46 16.77
N LEU A 458 -22.97 3.96 17.19
CA LEU A 458 -21.70 4.23 16.49
C LEU A 458 -21.69 3.61 15.08
N LEU A 459 -22.27 2.43 14.90
CA LEU A 459 -22.40 1.80 13.58
C LEU A 459 -23.37 2.58 12.67
N LEU A 460 -24.47 3.10 13.22
CA LEU A 460 -25.40 3.98 12.49
C LEU A 460 -24.73 5.30 12.12
N ALA A 461 -23.91 5.87 13.00
CA ALA A 461 -23.11 7.05 12.70
C ALA A 461 -22.10 6.76 11.57
N TRP A 462 -21.46 5.59 11.58
CA TRP A 462 -20.54 5.19 10.51
C TRP A 462 -21.27 5.03 9.17
N LEU A 463 -22.43 4.39 9.16
CA LEU A 463 -23.30 4.28 7.98
C LEU A 463 -23.72 5.65 7.46
N ALA A 464 -24.22 6.53 8.33
CA ALA A 464 -24.66 7.87 7.95
C ALA A 464 -23.50 8.68 7.36
N GLY A 465 -22.33 8.63 8.00
CA GLY A 465 -21.14 9.32 7.51
C GLY A 465 -20.67 8.76 6.17
N THR A 466 -20.80 7.46 5.96
CA THR A 466 -20.52 6.79 4.70
C THR A 466 -21.47 7.27 3.60
N MET A 467 -22.78 7.38 3.86
CA MET A 467 -23.76 7.93 2.91
C MET A 467 -23.49 9.41 2.56
N ILE A 468 -23.13 10.23 3.57
CA ILE A 468 -22.76 11.63 3.34
C ILE A 468 -21.53 11.70 2.43
N ASN A 469 -20.50 10.89 2.70
CA ASN A 469 -19.30 10.84 1.87
C ASN A 469 -19.63 10.43 0.43
N ALA A 470 -20.58 9.53 0.22
CA ALA A 470 -21.04 9.05 -1.10
C ALA A 470 -21.70 10.14 -1.91
N GLY A 471 -22.66 10.82 -1.29
CA GLY A 471 -23.42 11.84 -1.99
C GLY A 471 -22.57 13.05 -2.35
N ILE A 472 -21.50 13.33 -1.59
CA ILE A 472 -20.53 14.38 -1.90
C ILE A 472 -19.49 13.90 -2.93
N TRP A 473 -19.00 12.66 -2.81
CA TRP A 473 -17.88 12.15 -3.58
C TRP A 473 -18.27 10.92 -4.41
N GLU A 474 -18.48 11.13 -5.71
CA GLU A 474 -18.97 10.09 -6.63
C GLU A 474 -18.06 8.84 -6.74
N TYR A 475 -16.75 8.96 -6.47
CA TYR A 475 -15.75 7.89 -6.69
C TYR A 475 -14.85 7.58 -5.48
N TYR A 476 -15.02 8.24 -4.33
CA TYR A 476 -14.07 8.15 -3.22
C TYR A 476 -14.62 7.40 -2.00
N GLY A 477 -13.76 6.62 -1.34
CA GLY A 477 -14.09 5.94 -0.08
C GLY A 477 -14.79 4.59 -0.21
N TRP A 478 -14.63 3.89 -1.34
CA TRP A 478 -15.16 2.55 -1.61
C TRP A 478 -15.08 1.57 -0.41
N PHE A 479 -13.94 1.54 0.30
CA PHE A 479 -13.71 0.66 1.44
C PHE A 479 -14.69 0.89 2.60
N ASN A 480 -15.16 2.12 2.81
CA ASN A 480 -16.16 2.41 3.84
C ASN A 480 -17.48 1.69 3.55
N TYR A 481 -17.96 1.70 2.31
CA TYR A 481 -19.18 0.99 1.92
C TYR A 481 -19.01 -0.52 2.04
N ALA A 482 -17.91 -1.05 1.52
CA ALA A 482 -17.61 -2.48 1.60
C ALA A 482 -17.56 -2.94 3.07
N GLY A 483 -16.94 -2.15 3.95
CA GLY A 483 -16.89 -2.42 5.38
C GLY A 483 -18.26 -2.41 6.07
N VAL A 484 -19.06 -1.35 5.84
CA VAL A 484 -20.42 -1.24 6.39
C VAL A 484 -21.29 -2.40 5.93
N TRP A 485 -21.18 -2.78 4.65
CA TRP A 485 -21.92 -3.90 4.07
C TRP A 485 -21.55 -5.25 4.72
N VAL A 486 -20.26 -5.54 4.92
CA VAL A 486 -19.81 -6.76 5.61
C VAL A 486 -20.44 -6.87 7.01
N ILE A 487 -20.44 -5.77 7.76
CA ILE A 487 -21.00 -5.74 9.12
C ILE A 487 -22.52 -5.88 9.08
N ALA A 488 -23.20 -5.19 8.17
CA ALA A 488 -24.65 -5.25 8.00
C ALA A 488 -25.14 -6.67 7.62
N ALA A 489 -24.45 -7.33 6.69
CA ALA A 489 -24.73 -8.71 6.30
C ALA A 489 -24.53 -9.69 7.46
N ALA A 490 -23.46 -9.54 8.22
CA ALA A 490 -23.19 -10.38 9.38
C ALA A 490 -24.20 -10.13 10.53
N LEU A 491 -24.68 -8.89 10.69
CA LEU A 491 -25.77 -8.56 11.60
C LEU A 491 -27.10 -9.17 11.17
N ALA A 492 -27.43 -9.11 9.88
CA ALA A 492 -28.62 -9.74 9.33
C ALA A 492 -28.61 -11.26 9.56
N HIS A 493 -27.46 -11.91 9.35
CA HIS A 493 -27.28 -13.32 9.69
C HIS A 493 -27.53 -13.58 11.18
N LYS A 494 -26.93 -12.77 12.08
CA LYS A 494 -27.13 -12.88 13.54
C LYS A 494 -28.61 -12.74 13.92
N LEU A 495 -29.32 -11.76 13.35
CA LEU A 495 -30.75 -11.55 13.57
C LEU A 495 -31.57 -12.76 13.09
N LEU A 496 -31.31 -13.24 11.87
CA LEU A 496 -32.01 -14.40 11.30
C LEU A 496 -31.84 -15.66 12.17
N THR A 497 -30.60 -15.97 12.56
CA THR A 497 -30.31 -17.16 13.39
C THR A 497 -30.82 -17.01 14.81
N HIS A 498 -30.95 -15.77 15.32
CA HIS A 498 -31.56 -15.53 16.63
C HIS A 498 -33.05 -15.91 16.64
N TYR A 499 -33.81 -15.51 15.62
CA TYR A 499 -35.24 -15.81 15.54
C TYR A 499 -35.55 -17.21 14.98
N ARG A 500 -34.67 -17.75 14.12
CA ARG A 500 -34.83 -19.06 13.50
C ARG A 500 -33.51 -19.86 13.55
N PRO A 501 -33.12 -20.41 14.71
CA PRO A 501 -31.84 -21.11 14.87
C PRO A 501 -31.67 -22.31 13.91
N ARG A 502 -32.77 -23.00 13.60
CA ARG A 502 -32.78 -24.15 12.66
C ARG A 502 -32.34 -23.78 11.24
N LEU A 503 -32.36 -22.50 10.87
CA LEU A 503 -31.94 -22.02 9.55
C LEU A 503 -30.45 -21.69 9.48
N GLU A 504 -29.67 -21.84 10.55
CA GLU A 504 -28.26 -21.44 10.57
C GLU A 504 -27.42 -22.11 9.46
N HIS A 505 -27.56 -23.43 9.30
CA HIS A 505 -26.85 -24.17 8.25
C HIS A 505 -27.27 -23.74 6.85
N PHE A 506 -28.57 -23.55 6.61
CA PHE A 506 -29.10 -23.05 5.34
C PHE A 506 -28.64 -21.63 5.03
N ALA A 507 -28.61 -20.75 6.03
CA ALA A 507 -28.12 -19.38 5.89
C ALA A 507 -26.62 -19.35 5.56
N ARG A 508 -25.80 -20.21 6.19
CA ARG A 508 -24.38 -20.35 5.84
C ARG A 508 -24.19 -20.88 4.42
N ALA A 509 -24.94 -21.91 4.03
CA ALA A 509 -24.92 -22.44 2.67
C ALA A 509 -25.36 -21.38 1.64
N GLY A 510 -26.40 -20.61 1.94
CA GLY A 510 -26.87 -19.50 1.12
C GLY A 510 -25.79 -18.42 0.93
N TRP A 511 -25.03 -18.09 1.98
CA TRP A 511 -23.89 -17.18 1.86
C TRP A 511 -22.77 -17.74 0.97
N VAL A 512 -22.45 -19.03 1.10
CA VAL A 512 -21.46 -19.70 0.23
C VAL A 512 -21.92 -19.70 -1.22
N VAL A 513 -23.20 -19.98 -1.49
CA VAL A 513 -23.79 -19.95 -2.83
C VAL A 513 -23.76 -18.52 -3.38
N CYS A 514 -24.20 -17.52 -2.61
CA CYS A 514 -24.14 -16.11 -3.00
C CYS A 514 -22.70 -15.70 -3.35
N TRP A 515 -21.73 -16.10 -2.52
CA TRP A 515 -20.32 -15.85 -2.79
C TRP A 515 -19.85 -16.53 -4.09
N ALA A 516 -20.14 -17.82 -4.27
CA ALA A 516 -19.68 -18.59 -5.43
C ALA A 516 -20.28 -18.10 -6.76
N PHE A 517 -21.55 -17.70 -6.77
CA PHE A 517 -22.24 -17.31 -8.00
C PHE A 517 -22.17 -15.82 -8.32
N MET A 518 -22.08 -14.96 -7.30
CA MET A 518 -22.14 -13.51 -7.50
C MET A 518 -20.81 -12.80 -7.23
N LEU A 519 -19.98 -13.33 -6.31
CA LEU A 519 -18.75 -12.66 -5.87
C LEU A 519 -17.49 -13.27 -6.48
N ALA A 520 -17.40 -14.61 -6.56
CA ALA A 520 -16.25 -15.32 -7.11
C ALA A 520 -15.96 -15.04 -8.60
N PRO A 521 -16.96 -14.92 -9.50
CA PRO A 521 -16.70 -14.70 -10.93
C PRO A 521 -16.04 -13.35 -11.24
N GLY A 522 -16.12 -12.37 -10.33
CA GLY A 522 -15.50 -11.05 -10.46
C GLY A 522 -14.10 -10.94 -9.85
N ILE A 523 -13.57 -12.01 -9.23
CA ILE A 523 -12.24 -12.00 -8.62
C ILE A 523 -11.18 -12.19 -9.72
N SER A 524 -10.53 -11.10 -10.12
CA SER A 524 -9.29 -11.18 -10.90
C SER A 524 -8.11 -11.35 -9.95
N LEU A 525 -7.42 -12.48 -10.04
CA LEU A 525 -6.26 -12.80 -9.19
C LEU A 525 -4.93 -12.31 -9.76
N TYR A 526 -4.91 -11.79 -10.98
CA TYR A 526 -3.68 -11.35 -11.61
C TYR A 526 -3.49 -9.84 -11.40
N PRO A 527 -2.39 -9.42 -10.75
CA PRO A 527 -2.08 -8.01 -10.63
C PRO A 527 -1.84 -7.44 -12.02
N VAL A 528 -2.66 -6.47 -12.40
CA VAL A 528 -2.38 -5.64 -13.58
C VAL A 528 -1.41 -4.55 -13.13
N SER A 529 -0.18 -4.92 -12.79
CA SER A 529 0.87 -3.92 -12.56
C SER A 529 1.33 -3.42 -13.93
N VAL A 530 0.66 -2.35 -14.37
CA VAL A 530 0.83 -1.73 -15.69
C VAL A 530 2.15 -0.94 -15.77
N TYR A 531 2.76 -0.61 -14.62
CA TYR A 531 3.71 0.51 -14.52
C TYR A 531 5.16 0.18 -14.09
N SER A 532 5.46 -0.98 -13.47
CA SER A 532 6.84 -1.30 -13.04
C SER A 532 7.20 -2.78 -13.12
N THR A 533 8.38 -3.07 -13.66
CA THR A 533 9.00 -4.40 -13.74
C THR A 533 10.22 -4.52 -12.82
N HIS A 534 10.71 -5.73 -12.56
CA HIS A 534 11.93 -5.89 -11.77
C HIS A 534 13.14 -5.28 -12.49
N THR A 535 13.16 -5.41 -13.81
CA THR A 535 14.09 -4.71 -14.72
C THR A 535 14.13 -3.18 -14.49
N ASP A 536 12.97 -2.53 -14.29
CA ASP A 536 12.90 -1.08 -14.04
C ASP A 536 13.49 -0.72 -12.69
N ILE A 537 13.23 -1.54 -11.66
CA ILE A 537 13.80 -1.33 -10.32
C ILE A 537 15.33 -1.51 -10.35
N ARG A 538 15.84 -2.55 -11.00
CA ARG A 538 17.31 -2.73 -11.16
C ARG A 538 17.96 -1.53 -11.86
N MET A 539 17.33 -0.99 -12.90
CA MET A 539 17.85 0.21 -13.57
C MET A 539 17.81 1.42 -12.62
N SER A 540 16.79 1.52 -11.79
CA SER A 540 16.67 2.57 -10.78
C SER A 540 17.83 2.54 -9.77
N PHE A 541 18.15 1.36 -9.23
CA PHE A 541 19.31 1.16 -8.36
C PHE A 541 20.63 1.47 -9.07
N TYR A 542 20.79 0.99 -10.31
CA TYR A 542 21.97 1.33 -11.12
C TYR A 542 22.13 2.84 -11.26
N MET A 543 21.04 3.56 -11.56
CA MET A 543 21.10 5.01 -11.71
C MET A 543 21.45 5.69 -10.39
N ALA A 544 20.81 5.32 -9.28
CA ALA A 544 21.08 5.88 -7.95
C ALA A 544 22.57 5.79 -7.56
N LYS A 545 23.22 4.69 -7.95
CA LYS A 545 24.61 4.40 -7.62
C LYS A 545 25.61 5.07 -8.56
N ASN A 546 25.27 5.16 -9.85
CA ASN A 546 26.25 5.50 -10.90
C ASN A 546 26.04 6.89 -11.52
N LEU A 547 24.89 7.52 -11.32
CA LEU A 547 24.63 8.87 -11.85
C LEU A 547 24.94 9.96 -10.81
N PRO A 548 25.38 11.15 -11.27
CA PRO A 548 25.48 12.33 -10.42
C PRO A 548 24.14 12.68 -9.77
N LYS A 549 24.17 13.26 -8.56
CA LYS A 549 22.94 13.66 -7.83
C LYS A 549 22.11 14.73 -8.56
N ASP A 550 22.76 15.54 -9.38
CA ASP A 550 22.17 16.57 -10.24
C ASP A 550 21.76 16.05 -11.63
N ALA A 551 21.92 14.74 -11.89
CA ALA A 551 21.45 14.15 -13.13
C ALA A 551 19.93 14.29 -13.27
N LEU A 552 19.51 14.99 -14.32
CA LEU A 552 18.12 15.10 -14.73
C LEU A 552 17.80 14.01 -15.76
N VAL A 553 16.92 13.07 -15.39
CA VAL A 553 16.52 11.92 -16.20
C VAL A 553 15.15 12.15 -16.85
N MET A 554 15.04 11.92 -18.15
CA MET A 554 13.76 11.89 -18.86
C MET A 554 13.38 10.46 -19.21
N ASN A 555 12.20 10.02 -18.75
CA ASN A 555 11.69 8.67 -19.03
C ASN A 555 10.78 8.71 -20.26
N ILE A 556 11.05 7.82 -21.22
CA ILE A 556 10.28 7.64 -22.45
C ILE A 556 9.79 6.20 -22.54
N ARG A 557 8.49 6.06 -22.83
CA ARG A 557 7.90 4.82 -23.28
C ARG A 557 7.64 4.91 -24.79
N PRO A 558 8.12 3.96 -25.61
CA PRO A 558 7.96 4.03 -27.06
C PRO A 558 6.49 4.11 -27.51
N PRO A 559 6.17 4.82 -28.61
CA PRO A 559 4.80 5.01 -29.08
C PRO A 559 4.07 3.73 -29.48
N GLU A 560 4.79 2.67 -29.88
CA GLU A 560 4.20 1.39 -30.28
C GLU A 560 3.71 0.57 -29.08
N ASP A 561 4.00 1.01 -27.86
CA ASP A 561 3.57 0.39 -26.59
C ASP A 561 2.43 1.16 -25.91
N LYS A 562 1.70 2.01 -26.66
CA LYS A 562 0.52 2.72 -26.18
C LYS A 562 -0.60 1.72 -25.87
N ALA A 563 -0.81 1.45 -24.59
CA ALA A 563 -2.17 1.25 -24.12
C ALA A 563 -2.88 2.61 -24.27
N GLU A 564 -3.81 2.72 -25.21
CA GLU A 564 -4.61 3.93 -25.42
C GLU A 564 -5.12 4.46 -24.07
N GLY A 565 -4.75 5.70 -23.72
CA GLY A 565 -5.24 6.39 -22.51
C GLY A 565 -4.29 6.42 -21.31
N HIS A 566 -3.23 5.61 -21.27
CA HIS A 566 -2.24 5.68 -20.19
C HIS A 566 -1.02 6.46 -20.65
N GLU A 567 -0.92 7.72 -20.23
CA GLU A 567 0.24 8.57 -20.52
C GLU A 567 1.55 7.85 -20.14
N TYR A 568 2.62 8.18 -20.88
CA TYR A 568 3.99 7.64 -20.91
C TYR A 568 4.79 7.66 -19.59
N LEU A 569 4.10 7.52 -18.46
CA LEU A 569 4.62 7.75 -17.13
C LEU A 569 5.18 6.43 -16.60
N SER A 570 6.50 6.36 -16.57
CA SER A 570 7.22 5.48 -15.67
C SER A 570 7.98 6.34 -14.68
N TRP A 571 8.00 5.85 -13.45
CA TRP A 571 8.21 6.68 -12.28
C TRP A 571 9.31 6.04 -11.43
N VAL A 572 10.53 6.28 -11.88
CA VAL A 572 11.76 5.69 -11.34
C VAL A 572 12.27 6.44 -10.09
N ARG A 573 11.78 7.66 -9.85
CA ARG A 573 12.27 8.56 -8.80
C ARG A 573 12.20 8.01 -7.37
N GLY A 574 11.15 7.24 -7.04
CA GLY A 574 11.00 6.62 -5.71
C GLY A 574 11.91 5.43 -5.43
N VAL A 575 12.54 4.88 -6.47
CA VAL A 575 13.46 3.73 -6.37
C VAL A 575 14.91 4.16 -6.62
N ALA A 576 15.14 5.27 -7.34
CA ALA A 576 16.48 5.76 -7.64
C ALA A 576 16.94 6.97 -6.80
N ALA A 577 16.03 7.66 -6.07
CA ALA A 577 16.31 8.94 -5.42
C ALA A 577 16.98 9.98 -6.35
N LEU A 578 16.62 9.94 -7.64
CA LEU A 578 17.12 10.85 -8.68
C LEU A 578 16.04 11.74 -9.25
N ASP A 579 16.46 12.89 -9.76
CA ASP A 579 15.57 13.86 -10.38
C ASP A 579 15.06 13.38 -11.73
N THR A 580 13.73 13.39 -11.90
CA THR A 580 13.08 13.04 -13.17
C THR A 580 12.25 14.20 -13.71
N VAL A 581 12.31 14.41 -15.02
CA VAL A 581 11.59 15.48 -15.73
C VAL A 581 10.07 15.32 -15.64
N ASN A 582 9.56 14.11 -15.90
CA ASN A 582 8.12 13.82 -15.88
C ASN A 582 7.48 14.20 -14.53
N PHE A 583 8.26 14.09 -13.45
CA PHE A 583 7.81 14.45 -12.11
C PHE A 583 7.79 15.97 -11.88
N ARG A 584 8.84 16.69 -12.31
CA ARG A 584 8.89 18.17 -12.27
C ARG A 584 7.67 18.79 -12.98
N LEU A 585 7.19 18.08 -14.00
CA LEU A 585 6.06 18.47 -14.81
C LEU A 585 4.73 17.85 -14.36
N SER A 586 4.61 17.09 -13.27
CA SER A 586 3.33 16.43 -12.89
C SER A 586 2.23 17.42 -12.43
N THR A 587 0.95 17.04 -12.55
CA THR A 587 -0.23 17.86 -12.16
C THR A 587 -0.55 17.73 -10.67
N ASN A 588 0.03 16.75 -9.99
CA ASN A 588 -0.42 16.32 -8.67
C ASN A 588 0.20 17.14 -7.52
N GLN A 589 0.76 18.32 -7.82
CA GLN A 589 1.46 19.20 -6.88
C GLN A 589 0.80 20.57 -6.79
N ILE A 590 0.82 21.19 -5.60
CA ILE A 590 0.41 22.59 -5.42
C ILE A 590 1.58 23.46 -5.83
N LYS A 591 1.43 24.20 -6.91
CA LYS A 591 2.52 24.99 -7.47
C LYS A 591 2.46 26.41 -6.93
N TRP A 592 3.55 26.88 -6.31
CA TRP A 592 3.67 28.22 -5.75
C TRP A 592 4.72 28.99 -6.57
N GLY A 593 4.29 29.96 -7.37
CA GLY A 593 5.18 30.76 -8.23
C GLY A 593 4.86 30.66 -9.72
N GLU A 594 5.74 31.23 -10.54
CA GLU A 594 5.68 31.17 -12.00
C GLU A 594 6.16 29.79 -12.47
N LEU A 595 5.37 29.13 -13.31
CA LEU A 595 5.63 27.78 -13.78
C LEU A 595 5.97 27.82 -15.25
N VAL A 596 7.09 27.21 -15.62
CA VAL A 596 7.45 27.01 -17.01
C VAL A 596 6.48 25.97 -17.61
N SER A 597 5.99 26.26 -18.82
CA SER A 597 5.02 25.39 -19.50
C SER A 597 5.57 23.97 -19.71
N ARG A 598 4.68 22.98 -19.72
CA ARG A 598 5.00 21.60 -20.12
C ARG A 598 5.17 21.44 -21.63
N ASP A 599 4.69 22.40 -22.39
CA ASP A 599 4.60 22.32 -23.85
C ASP A 599 5.95 22.08 -24.54
N PRO A 600 7.09 22.65 -24.08
CA PRO A 600 8.41 22.37 -24.67
C PRO A 600 8.80 20.88 -24.56
N TYR A 601 8.58 20.25 -23.40
CA TYR A 601 8.90 18.83 -23.18
C TYR A 601 7.96 17.88 -23.92
N LYS A 602 6.68 18.29 -24.07
CA LYS A 602 5.70 17.55 -24.88
C LYS A 602 6.03 17.65 -26.37
N ALA A 603 6.49 18.81 -26.84
CA ALA A 603 6.88 19.03 -28.23
C ALA A 603 8.05 18.13 -28.65
N CYS A 604 9.01 17.85 -27.76
CA CYS A 604 10.12 16.92 -28.05
C CYS A 604 9.65 15.51 -28.42
N LYS A 605 8.45 15.07 -27.98
CA LYS A 605 7.92 13.73 -28.30
C LYS A 605 7.43 13.58 -29.72
N ALA A 606 7.18 14.68 -30.44
CA ALA A 606 6.64 14.65 -31.79
C ALA A 606 7.70 14.33 -32.87
N ARG A 607 9.00 14.38 -32.53
CA ARG A 607 10.10 14.23 -33.49
C ARG A 607 11.10 13.18 -33.01
N ILE A 608 10.87 11.92 -33.37
CA ILE A 608 11.67 10.77 -32.92
C ILE A 608 13.16 10.95 -33.26
N GLU A 609 13.46 11.47 -34.45
CA GLU A 609 14.84 11.69 -34.94
C GLU A 609 15.59 12.80 -34.19
N GLU A 610 14.89 13.71 -33.51
CA GLU A 610 15.47 14.85 -32.78
C GLU A 610 15.27 14.74 -31.25
N ILE A 611 14.68 13.65 -30.74
CA ILE A 611 14.31 13.50 -29.32
C ILE A 611 15.50 13.78 -28.39
N ALA A 612 16.67 13.24 -28.72
CA ALA A 612 17.88 13.40 -27.92
C ALA A 612 18.31 14.86 -27.82
N ARG A 613 18.38 15.54 -28.97
CA ARG A 613 18.78 16.95 -29.08
C ARG A 613 17.78 17.86 -28.37
N CYS A 614 16.49 17.65 -28.62
CA CYS A 614 15.42 18.43 -28.01
C CYS A 614 15.44 18.34 -26.48
N TYR A 615 15.61 17.14 -25.91
CA TYR A 615 15.73 17.00 -24.45
C TYR A 615 17.04 17.57 -23.90
N THR A 616 18.13 17.48 -24.66
CA THR A 616 19.41 18.12 -24.29
C THR A 616 19.25 19.64 -24.19
N ASP A 617 18.54 20.26 -25.13
CA ASP A 617 18.26 21.71 -25.14
C ASP A 617 17.41 22.15 -23.95
N LEU A 618 16.61 21.25 -23.39
CA LEU A 618 15.83 21.45 -22.18
C LEU A 618 16.61 21.14 -20.88
N GLY A 619 17.91 20.85 -20.97
CA GLY A 619 18.77 20.58 -19.82
C GLY A 619 18.68 19.16 -19.27
N VAL A 620 18.04 18.23 -19.99
CA VAL A 620 18.02 16.81 -19.63
C VAL A 620 19.41 16.22 -19.86
N THR A 621 19.91 15.48 -18.87
CA THR A 621 21.25 14.86 -18.94
C THR A 621 21.21 13.40 -19.38
N HIS A 622 20.12 12.70 -19.07
CA HIS A 622 19.97 11.28 -19.36
C HIS A 622 18.57 10.97 -19.89
N LEU A 623 18.52 10.00 -20.81
CA LEU A 623 17.29 9.49 -21.38
C LEU A 623 17.11 8.03 -21.00
N LEU A 624 16.03 7.73 -20.27
CA LEU A 624 15.64 6.37 -19.92
C LEU A 624 14.53 5.90 -20.85
N VAL A 625 14.78 4.87 -21.64
CA VAL A 625 13.81 4.28 -22.57
C VAL A 625 13.36 2.92 -22.06
N LEU A 626 12.06 2.79 -21.83
CA LEU A 626 11.42 1.58 -21.32
C LEU A 626 10.77 0.85 -22.48
N ALA A 627 11.58 0.09 -23.20
CA ALA A 627 11.13 -0.61 -24.39
C ALA A 627 10.43 -1.92 -24.05
N ARG A 628 9.61 -2.40 -24.99
CA ARG A 628 8.99 -3.72 -24.99
C ARG A 628 9.44 -4.48 -26.25
N PRO A 629 9.16 -5.79 -26.40
CA PRO A 629 9.68 -6.57 -27.53
C PRO A 629 9.29 -6.00 -28.90
N LYS A 630 8.16 -5.28 -28.99
CA LYS A 630 7.67 -4.64 -30.21
C LYS A 630 8.29 -3.26 -30.49
N SER A 631 9.06 -2.70 -29.55
CA SER A 631 9.60 -1.33 -29.59
C SER A 631 11.12 -1.27 -29.69
N GLU A 632 11.79 -2.39 -29.97
CA GLU A 632 13.24 -2.44 -30.22
C GLU A 632 13.64 -1.60 -31.44
N ALA A 633 12.75 -1.47 -32.43
CA ALA A 633 12.97 -0.60 -33.59
C ALA A 633 13.10 0.88 -33.18
N PHE A 634 12.26 1.34 -32.25
CA PHE A 634 12.34 2.70 -31.70
C PHE A 634 13.69 2.95 -31.04
N VAL A 635 14.17 2.01 -30.21
CA VAL A 635 15.47 2.15 -29.52
C VAL A 635 16.62 2.26 -30.52
N LYS A 636 16.58 1.47 -31.60
CA LYS A 636 17.59 1.52 -32.68
C LYS A 636 17.57 2.84 -33.44
N GLN A 637 16.40 3.46 -33.63
CA GLN A 637 16.26 4.75 -34.32
C GLN A 637 16.88 5.93 -33.56
N LEU A 638 17.02 5.84 -32.23
CA LEU A 638 17.63 6.92 -31.44
C LEU A 638 19.10 7.17 -31.78
N ASN A 639 19.79 6.19 -32.38
CA ASN A 639 21.20 6.28 -32.78
C ASN A 639 22.14 6.86 -31.68
N LEU A 640 21.87 6.51 -30.42
CA LEU A 640 22.68 6.88 -29.27
C LEU A 640 23.33 5.63 -28.67
N PRO A 641 24.58 5.72 -28.18
CA PRO A 641 25.14 4.67 -27.35
C PRO A 641 24.43 4.65 -26.00
N TYR A 642 23.91 3.48 -25.59
CA TYR A 642 23.37 3.31 -24.25
C TYR A 642 24.53 3.15 -23.25
N GLN A 643 24.39 3.80 -22.09
CA GLN A 643 25.28 3.65 -20.95
C GLN A 643 25.02 2.34 -20.21
N MET A 644 23.75 1.93 -20.13
CA MET A 644 23.33 0.69 -19.49
C MET A 644 22.10 0.11 -20.18
N LYS A 645 22.04 -1.22 -20.27
CA LYS A 645 20.87 -1.98 -20.67
C LYS A 645 20.60 -3.05 -19.62
N ILE A 646 19.39 -3.08 -19.08
CA ILE A 646 18.89 -4.17 -18.24
C ILE A 646 17.59 -4.62 -18.86
N GLY A 647 17.47 -5.90 -19.23
CA GLY A 647 16.31 -6.40 -19.95
C GLY A 647 15.97 -5.55 -21.19
N GLN A 648 14.80 -4.92 -21.18
CA GLN A 648 14.33 -4.01 -22.24
C GLN A 648 14.30 -2.54 -21.81
N THR A 649 15.02 -2.22 -20.73
CA THR A 649 15.16 -0.87 -20.20
C THR A 649 16.56 -0.36 -20.52
N TYR A 650 16.62 0.79 -21.19
CA TYR A 650 17.84 1.38 -21.75
C TYR A 650 18.08 2.75 -21.16
N LEU A 651 19.29 3.01 -20.68
CA LEU A 651 19.70 4.32 -20.20
C LEU A 651 20.73 4.91 -21.18
N PHE A 652 20.47 6.10 -21.69
CA PHE A 652 21.37 6.86 -22.56
C PHE A 652 21.86 8.10 -21.85
N LYS A 653 23.15 8.41 -22.01
CA LYS A 653 23.68 9.72 -21.65
C LYS A 653 23.49 10.65 -22.83
N LEU A 654 22.85 11.80 -22.61
CA LEU A 654 22.69 12.80 -23.64
C LEU A 654 23.99 13.60 -23.81
N PRO A 655 24.36 14.00 -25.03
CA PRO A 655 25.55 14.81 -25.26
C PRO A 655 25.40 16.13 -24.51
N ALA A 656 26.47 16.63 -23.87
CA ALA A 656 26.42 17.95 -23.27
C ALA A 656 26.23 19.00 -24.38
N ASN A 657 25.31 19.94 -24.19
CA ASN A 657 25.26 21.10 -25.07
C ASN A 657 26.60 21.84 -24.99
N SER A 658 27.21 22.11 -26.15
CA SER A 658 28.19 23.20 -26.21
C SER A 658 27.50 24.45 -25.67
N PRO A 659 28.14 25.22 -24.78
CA PRO A 659 27.48 26.29 -24.06
C PRO A 659 27.09 27.41 -25.03
N SER A 660 25.85 27.37 -25.52
CA SER A 660 25.19 28.51 -26.13
C SER A 660 23.88 28.74 -25.37
N LEU A 661 23.94 29.74 -24.47
CA LEU A 661 22.80 30.46 -23.88
C LEU A 661 21.85 29.69 -22.95
N ILE A 662 22.30 29.39 -21.72
CA ILE A 662 21.55 29.78 -20.49
C ILE A 662 22.60 30.21 -19.46
N LEU A 663 22.71 31.52 -19.27
CA LEU A 663 23.67 32.18 -18.39
C LEU A 663 23.26 32.02 -16.92
N LYS A 664 24.27 31.62 -16.12
CA LYS A 664 24.37 31.73 -14.66
C LYS A 664 23.61 32.93 -14.08
N VAL A 665 22.73 32.69 -13.12
CA VAL A 665 22.45 33.63 -12.02
C VAL A 665 22.43 32.83 -10.72
N ARG A 666 23.18 33.34 -9.73
CA ARG A 666 23.43 32.76 -8.41
C ARG A 666 22.18 32.64 -7.56
#